data_AF-A0A1T3C5K8-F1
#
_entry.id   AF-A0A1T3C5K8-F1
#
_cell.length_a   1.000
_cell.length_b   1.000
_cell.length_c   1.000
_cell.angle_alpha   90.00
_cell.angle_beta   90.00
_cell.angle_gamma   90.00
#
_symmetry.space_group_name_H-M   'P 1'
#
loop_
_entity.id
_entity.type
_entity.pdbx_description
1 polymer ?
#
loop_
_entity_poly.entity_id
_entity_poly.type
_entity_poly.pdbx_seq_one_letter_code
_entity_poly.pdbx_strand_id
1 'polypeptide(L)'
;MANSISGNSADKFELDPLWQNLDWAIGQMLLMGWDGTQVTPQIRSLIEDHHLGSIILTAKNLKSAHHTAMLVQELQMIAKNSGHPQPLLIAVDQENGGVNSLFDEDYVCQFPSAMAIAATGSLELSYEVNKATATEIAACGVNLMLGPVLDVLNNARYQVIGVRASGDDPQEVSQYGLAALSGIRDAGVASCGKHFPSYGNLDFLGSNLDVPIITQTLEELSLSALVPFRNAISSGKLDGMFIGGCGISNPSMNVSHACLSDQVVDDLLRNELGFKGVAISECLEMEALSQDLGVQNGVVMAVEAGCDIVLLCRAYDVQLEAIKGLKLGYENGIITKERIFTSLRRIFHLKSTCTSWAKALNPPGINLLSQIRPSHLALSRRAYDDSITIVRDKEKLLPLSLSMHPGEELLLLTPLVKPLPASSLTKSLLESKNDASMIHTMHDRWSHQIRERSAIMSGEGVFREFGKTLARYRNEKLLHTSYTANGVRPVHENLINRASCIIIFTADANRNLYQAGFTKHVDMMCSMLRSRGQKKQLIVVAVSSPYDFAMDKSIGTYICTYDFTENAMAALVRALVGDSNPVGTMPGTLRKSKKVLKSRQHWLVEEFDSNRDRKGLNDLIRAVHRASDQDFRYLQTTTSDTFVLDNPNIIETHFVVRNSSTQALYGFVATYFIQNVGILGALIVDPTKRNLSIGRSLHRRALRSLTQQRGIKKVQLGSSFPALFLGIPLDIEVTTTKEWFSNSGWDTQFPRRLTNMVIQDLSAWYAPEGLSQSIQRANISFDLIYGVESGDTVMHHVRTHANPEVLELYRTALEESKACGIVRAKDAGGNLLGTIIICRPNSPLARYVPPLVSLGQDIGGLLAPIVPPAPLSTLVLQGLALMGLRQNKGHKATKSVLSWVVDDAFEPLVAMGFDILQTFEEITNSPEMFQT
;
A
#
# COMPACT_ATOMS: atom_id res chain seq x y z
N MET A 1 -50.58 14.81 10.28
CA MET A 1 -50.47 16.28 10.21
C MET A 1 -49.15 16.68 10.83
N ALA A 2 -48.34 17.37 10.04
CA ALA A 2 -46.96 17.72 10.32
C ALA A 2 -46.85 18.80 11.42
N ASN A 3 -45.78 18.74 12.19
CA ASN A 3 -45.13 19.94 12.71
C ASN A 3 -43.62 19.76 12.65
N SER A 4 -43.01 20.62 11.86
CA SER A 4 -41.60 20.73 11.53
C SER A 4 -40.73 21.11 12.72
N ILE A 5 -39.72 20.30 13.00
CA ILE A 5 -38.53 20.73 13.74
C ILE A 5 -37.37 20.69 12.74
N SER A 6 -37.16 21.80 12.04
CA SER A 6 -35.98 22.05 11.23
C SER A 6 -35.56 23.50 11.42
N GLY A 7 -34.56 23.70 12.27
CA GLY A 7 -33.88 24.97 12.49
C GLY A 7 -32.52 24.67 13.07
N ASN A 8 -31.53 24.49 12.19
CA ASN A 8 -30.12 24.28 12.54
C ASN A 8 -29.62 25.46 13.39
N SER A 9 -29.04 25.18 14.54
CA SER A 9 -28.46 26.15 15.48
C SER A 9 -27.04 26.59 15.10
N ALA A 10 -26.66 26.53 13.83
CA ALA A 10 -25.29 26.79 13.36
C ALA A 10 -25.04 28.21 12.81
N ASP A 11 -26.08 29.00 12.54
CA ASP A 11 -25.97 30.27 11.79
C ASP A 11 -25.90 31.55 12.64
N LYS A 12 -25.66 31.47 13.96
CA LYS A 12 -25.53 32.66 14.82
C LYS A 12 -24.34 32.59 15.78
N PHE A 13 -23.13 32.56 15.24
CA PHE A 13 -21.98 33.15 15.95
C PHE A 13 -21.81 34.58 15.43
N GLU A 14 -22.39 35.55 16.14
CA GLU A 14 -21.98 36.95 15.94
C GLU A 14 -20.52 37.05 16.40
N LEU A 15 -19.64 37.47 15.48
CA LEU A 15 -18.24 37.73 15.78
C LEU A 15 -18.15 38.86 16.83
N ASP A 16 -17.21 38.72 17.76
CA ASP A 16 -16.91 39.73 18.79
C ASP A 16 -16.83 41.16 18.18
N PRO A 17 -17.36 42.20 18.85
CA PRO A 17 -17.27 43.59 18.40
C PRO A 17 -15.87 44.06 17.98
N LEU A 18 -14.80 43.46 18.52
CA LEU A 18 -13.41 43.73 18.09
C LEU A 18 -13.23 43.58 16.57
N TRP A 19 -13.87 42.59 15.96
CA TRP A 19 -13.72 42.28 14.53
C TRP A 19 -14.44 43.26 13.61
N GLN A 20 -15.16 44.24 14.19
CA GLN A 20 -15.65 45.41 13.46
C GLN A 20 -14.51 46.40 13.14
N ASN A 21 -13.39 46.32 13.85
CA ASN A 21 -12.18 47.04 13.50
C ASN A 21 -11.49 46.34 12.32
N LEU A 22 -11.45 47.02 11.17
CA LEU A 22 -10.94 46.48 9.93
C LEU A 22 -9.45 46.09 10.01
N ASP A 23 -8.64 46.78 10.81
CA ASP A 23 -7.22 46.48 10.97
C ASP A 23 -7.02 45.13 11.66
N TRP A 24 -7.81 44.86 12.70
CA TRP A 24 -7.83 43.56 13.37
C TRP A 24 -8.33 42.46 12.44
N ALA A 25 -9.38 42.71 11.67
CA ALA A 25 -9.93 41.74 10.74
C ALA A 25 -8.92 41.37 9.63
N ILE A 26 -8.32 42.38 8.97
CA ILE A 26 -7.33 42.17 7.91
C ILE A 26 -6.08 41.47 8.43
N GLY A 27 -5.58 41.85 9.61
CA GLY A 27 -4.39 41.24 10.21
C GLY A 27 -4.51 39.71 10.36
N GLN A 28 -5.72 39.20 10.64
CA GLN A 28 -5.95 37.75 10.77
C GLN A 28 -5.97 37.00 9.43
N MET A 29 -6.21 37.69 8.31
CA MET A 29 -6.27 37.12 6.96
C MET A 29 -4.91 37.04 6.26
N LEU A 30 -3.82 37.23 7.00
CA LEU A 30 -2.46 37.29 6.44
C LEU A 30 -1.57 36.24 7.09
N LEU A 31 -0.73 35.61 6.26
CA LEU A 31 0.35 34.72 6.65
C LEU A 31 1.67 35.32 6.17
N MET A 32 2.50 35.80 7.10
CA MET A 32 3.70 36.55 6.76
C MET A 32 4.97 35.96 7.38
N GLY A 33 6.09 36.10 6.69
CA GLY A 33 7.41 35.63 7.15
C GLY A 33 8.47 36.72 7.04
N TRP A 34 9.72 36.36 7.36
CA TRP A 34 10.88 37.23 7.20
C TRP A 34 12.17 36.40 7.06
N ASP A 35 13.26 37.06 6.64
CA ASP A 35 14.59 36.46 6.65
C ASP A 35 15.32 36.73 7.98
N GLY A 36 15.98 35.70 8.52
CA GLY A 36 16.78 35.81 9.73
C GLY A 36 16.27 34.91 10.86
N THR A 37 17.07 34.77 11.91
CA THR A 37 16.88 33.73 12.95
C THR A 37 16.43 34.29 14.29
N GLN A 38 16.01 35.55 14.30
CA GLN A 38 15.56 36.30 15.47
C GLN A 38 14.37 37.17 15.07
N VAL A 39 13.55 37.56 16.03
CA VAL A 39 12.50 38.56 15.83
C VAL A 39 13.15 39.89 15.44
N THR A 40 12.72 40.45 14.32
CA THR A 40 13.14 41.77 13.84
C THR A 40 12.12 42.84 14.22
N PRO A 41 12.48 44.13 14.23
CA PRO A 41 11.52 45.22 14.41
C PRO A 41 10.37 45.16 13.39
N GLN A 42 10.63 44.71 12.17
CA GLN A 42 9.65 44.60 11.09
C GLN A 42 8.56 43.56 11.41
N ILE A 43 8.94 42.32 11.76
CA ILE A 43 7.92 41.29 12.09
C ILE A 43 7.20 41.61 13.40
N ARG A 44 7.89 42.26 14.35
CA ARG A 44 7.26 42.78 15.56
C ARG A 44 6.17 43.79 15.22
N SER A 45 6.48 44.80 14.40
CA SER A 45 5.51 45.79 13.91
C SER A 45 4.29 45.13 13.25
N LEU A 46 4.48 44.11 12.42
CA LEU A 46 3.34 43.39 11.80
C LEU A 46 2.41 42.75 12.85
N ILE A 47 2.96 42.20 13.93
CA ILE A 47 2.17 41.56 15.00
C ILE A 47 1.49 42.60 15.90
N GLU A 48 2.24 43.61 16.32
CA GLU A 48 1.80 44.63 17.30
C GLU A 48 0.84 45.64 16.65
N ASP A 49 1.27 46.25 15.54
CA ASP A 49 0.60 47.40 14.93
C ASP A 49 -0.38 47.00 13.81
N HIS A 50 -0.14 45.86 13.15
CA HIS A 50 -0.98 45.36 12.05
C HIS A 50 -1.76 44.09 12.40
N HIS A 51 -1.72 43.68 13.67
CA HIS A 51 -2.52 42.59 14.23
C HIS A 51 -2.40 41.27 13.44
N LEU A 52 -1.22 41.00 12.88
CA LEU A 52 -0.93 39.81 12.09
C LEU A 52 -1.28 38.53 12.85
N GLY A 53 -2.10 37.68 12.24
CA GLY A 53 -2.64 36.48 12.88
C GLY A 53 -1.85 35.20 12.65
N SER A 54 -0.96 35.16 11.64
CA SER A 54 -0.27 33.95 11.21
C SER A 54 1.14 34.23 10.71
N ILE A 55 2.08 33.34 11.05
CA ILE A 55 3.51 33.42 10.71
C ILE A 55 3.93 32.20 9.91
N ILE A 56 4.69 32.38 8.83
CA ILE A 56 5.37 31.28 8.12
C ILE A 56 6.86 31.29 8.49
N LEU A 57 7.35 30.17 9.00
CA LEU A 57 8.76 29.93 9.24
C LEU A 57 9.34 29.07 8.12
N THR A 58 10.53 29.43 7.66
CA THR A 58 11.30 28.72 6.64
C THR A 58 12.61 28.23 7.21
N ALA A 59 13.35 27.40 6.47
CA ALA A 59 14.70 26.99 6.84
C ALA A 59 15.64 28.16 7.19
N LYS A 60 15.38 29.40 6.72
CA LYS A 60 16.19 30.59 7.08
C LYS A 60 15.96 31.09 8.51
N ASN A 61 14.86 30.71 9.15
CA ASN A 61 14.53 31.10 10.52
C ASN A 61 15.02 30.08 11.55
N LEU A 62 15.19 28.83 11.12
CA LEU A 62 15.27 27.66 12.01
C LEU A 62 16.72 27.20 12.14
N LYS A 63 17.34 27.47 13.30
CA LYS A 63 18.73 27.06 13.60
C LYS A 63 18.84 25.66 14.21
N SER A 64 17.98 25.39 15.19
CA SER A 64 17.91 24.15 15.96
C SER A 64 16.52 24.06 16.60
N ALA A 65 16.14 22.90 17.13
CA ALA A 65 14.86 22.72 17.84
C ALA A 65 14.74 23.69 19.02
N HIS A 66 15.83 23.89 19.76
CA HIS A 66 15.85 24.77 20.92
C HIS A 66 15.65 26.24 20.54
N HIS A 67 16.39 26.72 19.54
CA HIS A 67 16.22 28.10 19.04
C HIS A 67 14.85 28.33 18.43
N THR A 68 14.30 27.31 17.75
CA THR A 68 12.95 27.40 17.19
C THR A 68 11.91 27.54 18.29
N ALA A 69 11.99 26.74 19.35
CA ALA A 69 11.08 26.85 20.50
C ALA A 69 11.14 28.24 21.15
N MET A 70 12.35 28.81 21.32
CA MET A 70 12.51 30.17 21.84
C MET A 70 11.93 31.23 20.90
N LEU A 71 12.22 31.14 19.59
CA LEU A 71 11.71 32.07 18.60
C LEU A 71 10.18 32.06 18.56
N VAL A 72 9.57 30.88 18.54
CA VAL A 72 8.11 30.74 18.55
C VAL A 72 7.51 31.26 19.85
N GLN A 73 8.12 30.96 21.00
CA GLN A 73 7.67 31.49 22.28
C GLN A 73 7.73 33.02 22.31
N GLU A 74 8.79 33.63 21.78
CA GLU A 74 8.92 35.08 21.67
C GLU A 74 7.79 35.69 20.82
N LEU A 75 7.54 35.13 19.62
CA LEU A 75 6.44 35.57 18.75
C LEU A 75 5.07 35.49 19.46
N GLN A 76 4.81 34.39 20.16
CA GLN A 76 3.55 34.20 20.89
C GLN A 76 3.41 35.16 22.07
N MET A 77 4.51 35.47 22.77
CA MET A 77 4.50 36.48 23.84
C MET A 77 4.22 37.88 23.30
N ILE A 78 4.82 38.24 22.15
CA ILE A 78 4.56 39.52 21.48
C ILE A 78 3.08 39.65 21.14
N ALA A 79 2.50 38.63 20.50
CA ALA A 79 1.07 38.62 20.16
C ALA A 79 0.17 38.73 21.40
N LYS A 80 0.46 37.96 22.46
CA LYS A 80 -0.32 38.02 23.71
C LYS A 80 -0.26 39.39 24.38
N ASN A 81 0.93 39.96 24.49
CA ASN A 81 1.13 41.26 25.14
C ASN A 81 0.51 42.41 24.34
N SER A 82 0.35 42.22 23.02
CA SER A 82 -0.31 43.15 22.11
C SER A 82 -1.84 43.00 22.09
N GLY A 83 -2.40 42.14 22.94
CA GLY A 83 -3.85 42.00 23.10
C GLY A 83 -4.52 41.07 22.09
N HIS A 84 -3.77 40.22 21.38
CA HIS A 84 -4.41 39.24 20.49
C HIS A 84 -5.35 38.31 21.29
N PRO A 85 -6.57 38.04 20.80
CA PRO A 85 -7.52 37.19 21.51
C PRO A 85 -7.15 35.70 21.43
N GLN A 86 -6.50 35.28 20.34
CA GLN A 86 -6.05 33.91 20.11
C GLN A 86 -4.56 33.89 19.71
N PRO A 87 -3.83 32.79 19.97
CA PRO A 87 -2.44 32.66 19.54
C PRO A 87 -2.24 32.81 18.02
N LEU A 88 -1.00 33.09 17.63
CA LEU A 88 -0.59 33.06 16.24
C LEU A 88 -0.66 31.63 15.69
N LEU A 89 -1.08 31.50 14.43
CA LEU A 89 -0.74 30.30 13.65
C LEU A 89 0.74 30.37 13.31
N ILE A 90 1.48 29.30 13.56
CA ILE A 90 2.89 29.15 13.26
C ILE A 90 3.00 28.02 12.24
N ALA A 91 3.16 28.42 10.98
CA ALA A 91 3.24 27.56 9.82
C ALA A 91 4.67 27.18 9.50
N VAL A 92 4.87 25.96 9.00
CA VAL A 92 6.13 25.51 8.42
C VAL A 92 5.87 24.59 7.23
N ASP A 93 6.74 24.64 6.23
CA ASP A 93 6.77 23.67 5.15
C ASP A 93 7.69 22.49 5.51
N GLN A 94 7.08 21.40 5.99
CA GLN A 94 7.76 20.24 6.54
C GLN A 94 7.21 18.96 5.88
N GLU A 95 7.67 18.61 4.69
CA GLU A 95 7.17 17.43 3.94
C GLU A 95 8.03 16.16 4.14
N ASN A 96 9.13 16.28 4.92
CA ASN A 96 10.22 15.31 4.98
C ASN A 96 11.01 15.22 3.65
N GLY A 97 11.87 14.21 3.52
CA GLY A 97 12.79 14.09 2.37
C GLY A 97 13.59 15.38 2.14
N GLY A 98 13.55 15.90 0.92
CA GLY A 98 14.26 17.14 0.55
C GLY A 98 13.57 18.45 0.94
N VAL A 99 12.31 18.43 1.39
CA VAL A 99 11.60 19.61 1.86
C VAL A 99 11.39 19.47 3.36
N ASN A 100 12.45 19.81 4.10
CA ASN A 100 12.55 19.66 5.54
C ASN A 100 13.07 20.98 6.14
N SER A 101 12.15 21.89 6.52
CA SER A 101 12.53 23.22 6.99
C SER A 101 13.13 23.20 8.39
N LEU A 102 12.59 22.37 9.30
CA LEU A 102 13.13 22.18 10.63
C LEU A 102 13.91 20.86 10.69
N PHE A 103 15.23 20.96 10.70
CA PHE A 103 16.09 19.82 10.99
C PHE A 103 17.08 20.15 12.09
N ASP A 104 17.28 19.18 12.96
CA ASP A 104 18.20 19.22 14.07
C ASP A 104 18.71 17.81 14.29
N GLU A 105 19.98 17.54 13.96
CA GLU A 105 20.57 16.21 14.08
C GLU A 105 20.38 15.62 15.47
N ASP A 106 20.29 16.43 16.53
CA ASP A 106 20.21 16.00 17.92
C ASP A 106 18.78 15.81 18.43
N TYR A 107 17.76 16.39 17.79
CA TYR A 107 16.39 16.40 18.33
C TYR A 107 15.27 16.14 17.32
N VAL A 108 15.46 16.43 16.04
CA VAL A 108 14.43 16.31 15.00
C VAL A 108 14.90 15.31 13.94
N CYS A 109 14.13 14.24 13.76
CA CYS A 109 14.53 13.14 12.90
C CYS A 109 14.29 13.47 11.42
N GLN A 110 15.27 13.17 10.58
CA GLN A 110 15.05 13.14 9.13
C GLN A 110 14.25 11.88 8.77
N PHE A 111 13.14 12.06 8.04
CA PHE A 111 12.34 10.99 7.48
C PHE A 111 12.38 10.98 5.95
N PRO A 112 12.06 9.84 5.30
CA PRO A 112 12.04 9.74 3.84
C PRO A 112 11.00 10.67 3.18
N SER A 113 11.20 10.95 1.89
CA SER A 113 10.23 11.66 1.05
C SER A 113 8.89 10.91 0.94
N ALA A 114 7.82 11.60 0.56
CA ALA A 114 6.51 10.97 0.40
C ALA A 114 6.52 9.80 -0.59
N MET A 115 7.32 9.89 -1.66
CA MET A 115 7.51 8.79 -2.61
C MET A 115 8.31 7.62 -2.04
N ALA A 116 9.33 7.87 -1.20
CA ALA A 116 10.04 6.82 -0.48
C ALA A 116 9.11 6.08 0.48
N ILE A 117 8.29 6.82 1.24
CA ILE A 117 7.28 6.22 2.13
C ILE A 117 6.28 5.41 1.31
N ALA A 118 5.82 5.94 0.17
CA ALA A 118 4.97 5.19 -0.72
C ALA A 118 5.65 3.91 -1.19
N ALA A 119 6.94 3.95 -1.54
CA ALA A 119 7.72 2.82 -2.01
C ALA A 119 7.73 1.63 -1.05
N THR A 120 7.61 1.86 0.26
CA THR A 120 7.52 0.79 1.28
C THR A 120 6.26 -0.09 1.14
N GLY A 121 5.19 0.42 0.51
CA GLY A 121 3.91 -0.28 0.43
C GLY A 121 3.09 -0.27 1.71
N SER A 122 3.51 0.49 2.74
CA SER A 122 2.84 0.55 4.05
C SER A 122 2.14 1.90 4.28
N LEU A 123 0.80 1.87 4.34
CA LEU A 123 0.00 3.04 4.75
C LEU A 123 0.21 3.37 6.24
N GLU A 124 0.43 2.34 7.07
CA GLU A 124 0.72 2.50 8.49
C GLU A 124 1.99 3.31 8.70
N LEU A 125 3.04 2.99 7.93
CA LEU A 125 4.30 3.72 8.02
C LEU A 125 4.15 5.19 7.62
N SER A 126 3.25 5.49 6.67
CA SER A 126 2.91 6.88 6.32
C SER A 126 2.24 7.62 7.46
N TYR A 127 1.30 6.97 8.16
CA TYR A 127 0.68 7.52 9.37
C TYR A 127 1.72 7.73 10.48
N GLU A 128 2.53 6.72 10.81
CA GLU A 128 3.55 6.78 11.87
C GLU A 128 4.57 7.89 11.61
N VAL A 129 5.10 7.99 10.39
CA VAL A 129 6.10 9.01 10.01
C VAL A 129 5.51 10.41 10.11
N ASN A 130 4.32 10.64 9.57
CA ASN A 130 3.71 11.98 9.61
C ASN A 130 3.29 12.38 11.04
N LYS A 131 2.86 11.42 11.87
CA LYS A 131 2.61 11.65 13.30
C LYS A 131 3.89 12.00 14.05
N ALA A 132 4.99 11.29 13.78
CA ALA A 132 6.29 11.58 14.37
C ALA A 132 6.79 12.97 13.97
N THR A 133 6.80 13.30 12.67
CA THR A 133 7.16 14.62 12.16
C THR A 133 6.33 15.73 12.80
N ALA A 134 4.99 15.57 12.84
CA ALA A 134 4.09 16.57 13.42
C ALA A 134 4.31 16.73 14.93
N THR A 135 4.58 15.64 15.65
CA THR A 135 4.88 15.68 17.09
C THR A 135 6.19 16.44 17.37
N GLU A 136 7.22 16.24 16.55
CA GLU A 136 8.52 16.90 16.71
C GLU A 136 8.43 18.41 16.46
N ILE A 137 7.77 18.84 15.38
CA ILE A 137 7.60 20.27 15.10
C ILE A 137 6.65 20.94 16.11
N ALA A 138 5.63 20.23 16.61
CA ALA A 138 4.72 20.71 17.64
C ALA A 138 5.45 20.94 18.98
N ALA A 139 6.42 20.09 19.31
CA ALA A 139 7.27 20.29 20.49
C ALA A 139 8.07 21.60 20.42
N CYS A 140 8.31 22.12 19.21
CA CYS A 140 8.96 23.41 18.97
C CYS A 140 7.97 24.59 18.86
N GLY A 141 6.66 24.35 19.04
CA GLY A 141 5.61 25.37 19.02
C GLY A 141 4.93 25.59 17.67
N VAL A 142 5.31 24.85 16.63
CA VAL A 142 4.62 24.86 15.33
C VAL A 142 3.21 24.28 15.50
N ASN A 143 2.21 24.90 14.90
CA ASN A 143 0.81 24.45 15.02
C ASN A 143 0.07 24.35 13.68
N LEU A 144 0.72 24.68 12.56
CA LEU A 144 0.23 24.48 11.21
C LEU A 144 1.34 23.87 10.33
N MET A 145 1.09 22.69 9.77
CA MET A 145 1.97 22.04 8.81
C MET A 145 1.42 22.27 7.41
N LEU A 146 2.22 22.88 6.53
CA LEU A 146 1.86 23.09 5.12
C LEU A 146 2.02 21.79 4.32
N GLY A 147 1.22 20.79 4.66
CA GLY A 147 1.15 19.50 3.99
C GLY A 147 -0.03 18.65 4.53
N PRO A 148 -0.21 17.44 4.01
CA PRO A 148 0.66 16.73 3.06
C PRO A 148 0.47 17.20 1.61
N VAL A 149 1.41 16.81 0.74
CA VAL A 149 1.28 16.95 -0.70
C VAL A 149 0.27 15.92 -1.22
N LEU A 150 -0.75 16.40 -1.93
CA LEU A 150 -1.86 15.63 -2.51
C LEU A 150 -1.79 15.57 -4.04
N ASP A 151 -0.76 16.16 -4.64
CA ASP A 151 -0.54 16.16 -6.09
C ASP A 151 -0.31 14.75 -6.64
N VAL A 152 -0.90 14.46 -7.82
CA VAL A 152 -0.70 13.21 -8.56
C VAL A 152 0.21 13.43 -9.75
N LEU A 153 1.33 12.73 -9.80
CA LEU A 153 2.37 12.89 -10.82
C LEU A 153 2.01 12.26 -12.18
N ASN A 154 1.02 12.79 -12.89
CA ASN A 154 0.57 12.21 -14.16
C ASN A 154 1.62 12.29 -15.29
N ASN A 155 2.64 13.15 -15.18
CA ASN A 155 3.67 13.32 -16.20
C ASN A 155 5.09 13.29 -15.62
N ALA A 156 5.83 12.21 -15.89
CA ALA A 156 7.19 11.98 -15.38
C ALA A 156 8.30 12.83 -16.04
N ARG A 157 8.00 13.61 -17.10
CA ARG A 157 9.02 14.32 -17.88
C ARG A 157 9.39 15.70 -17.32
N TYR A 158 8.45 16.40 -16.70
CA TYR A 158 8.64 17.77 -16.22
C TYR A 158 8.01 17.92 -14.84
N GLN A 159 8.81 17.86 -13.76
CA GLN A 159 8.26 17.84 -12.40
C GLN A 159 8.98 18.81 -11.45
N VAL A 160 8.24 19.82 -11.00
CA VAL A 160 8.57 20.65 -9.82
C VAL A 160 8.30 19.87 -8.51
N ILE A 161 7.36 18.91 -8.55
CA ILE A 161 6.96 18.09 -7.39
C ILE A 161 7.91 16.90 -7.17
N GLY A 162 8.11 16.03 -8.16
CA GLY A 162 9.03 14.89 -8.04
C GLY A 162 8.69 14.01 -6.83
N VAL A 163 9.71 13.60 -6.07
CA VAL A 163 9.56 12.71 -4.90
C VAL A 163 8.73 13.27 -3.74
N ARG A 164 8.30 14.54 -3.82
CA ARG A 164 7.36 15.18 -2.87
C ARG A 164 5.96 14.61 -2.94
N ALA A 165 5.54 14.10 -4.10
CA ALA A 165 4.28 13.37 -4.24
C ALA A 165 4.50 11.87 -3.99
N SER A 166 3.48 11.18 -3.48
CA SER A 166 3.55 9.75 -3.22
C SER A 166 3.65 8.88 -4.48
N GLY A 167 3.21 9.39 -5.64
CA GLY A 167 3.28 8.66 -6.91
C GLY A 167 2.41 9.26 -8.01
N ASP A 168 2.17 8.46 -9.04
CA ASP A 168 1.40 8.81 -10.25
C ASP A 168 0.02 8.11 -10.31
N ASP A 169 -0.35 7.34 -9.28
CA ASP A 169 -1.68 6.72 -9.19
C ASP A 169 -2.60 7.52 -8.24
N PRO A 170 -3.72 8.09 -8.73
CA PRO A 170 -4.57 8.95 -7.91
C PRO A 170 -5.13 8.30 -6.64
N GLN A 171 -5.44 7.00 -6.69
CA GLN A 171 -6.02 6.30 -5.55
C GLN A 171 -4.97 6.01 -4.49
N GLU A 172 -3.77 5.59 -4.91
CA GLU A 172 -2.65 5.38 -4.00
C GLU A 172 -2.22 6.70 -3.35
N VAL A 173 -2.06 7.78 -4.13
CA VAL A 173 -1.79 9.12 -3.59
C VAL A 173 -2.86 9.53 -2.58
N SER A 174 -4.13 9.29 -2.88
CA SER A 174 -5.22 9.55 -1.93
C SER A 174 -5.10 8.75 -0.63
N GLN A 175 -4.74 7.46 -0.69
CA GLN A 175 -4.59 6.62 0.49
C GLN A 175 -3.44 7.08 1.38
N TYR A 176 -2.27 7.35 0.79
CA TYR A 176 -1.12 7.88 1.52
C TYR A 176 -1.38 9.28 2.08
N GLY A 177 -2.05 10.15 1.32
CA GLY A 177 -2.47 11.47 1.79
C GLY A 177 -3.41 11.41 3.00
N LEU A 178 -4.40 10.51 3.00
CA LEU A 178 -5.31 10.31 4.12
C LEU A 178 -4.63 9.72 5.37
N ALA A 179 -3.65 8.83 5.18
CA ALA A 179 -2.84 8.29 6.28
C ALA A 179 -1.99 9.41 6.90
N ALA A 180 -1.33 10.22 6.08
CA ALA A 180 -0.56 11.39 6.52
C ALA A 180 -1.42 12.40 7.28
N LEU A 181 -2.59 12.77 6.75
CA LEU A 181 -3.55 13.65 7.42
C LEU A 181 -3.97 13.12 8.79
N SER A 182 -4.21 11.81 8.90
CA SER A 182 -4.57 11.18 10.17
C SER A 182 -3.42 11.29 11.19
N GLY A 183 -2.17 11.09 10.75
CA GLY A 183 -0.99 11.21 11.61
C GLY A 183 -0.78 12.63 12.13
N ILE A 184 -0.89 13.63 11.24
CA ILE A 184 -0.74 15.04 11.58
C ILE A 184 -1.81 15.47 12.58
N ARG A 185 -3.08 15.10 12.32
CA ARG A 185 -4.21 15.42 13.21
C ARG A 185 -4.05 14.79 14.59
N ASP A 186 -3.61 13.53 14.66
CA ASP A 186 -3.42 12.83 15.94
C ASP A 186 -2.25 13.39 16.77
N ALA A 187 -1.29 14.06 16.13
CA ALA A 187 -0.26 14.85 16.81
C ALA A 187 -0.78 16.22 17.31
N GLY A 188 -2.01 16.61 16.96
CA GLY A 188 -2.63 17.87 17.36
C GLY A 188 -2.09 19.09 16.61
N VAL A 189 -1.63 18.92 15.38
CA VAL A 189 -1.17 19.97 14.47
C VAL A 189 -2.20 20.14 13.34
N ALA A 190 -2.47 21.36 12.92
CA ALA A 190 -3.33 21.59 11.75
C ALA A 190 -2.61 21.21 10.45
N SER A 191 -3.36 20.62 9.53
CA SER A 191 -2.86 20.20 8.21
C SER A 191 -3.35 21.15 7.10
N CYS A 192 -2.50 21.41 6.11
CA CYS A 192 -2.85 22.20 4.92
C CYS A 192 -2.43 21.47 3.65
N GLY A 193 -3.38 20.76 3.04
CA GLY A 193 -3.14 19.93 1.84
C GLY A 193 -2.80 20.79 0.63
N LYS A 194 -1.93 20.30 -0.27
CA LYS A 194 -1.40 21.11 -1.39
C LYS A 194 -1.02 20.29 -2.62
N HIS A 195 -0.95 20.85 -3.83
CA HIS A 195 -1.25 22.24 -4.20
C HIS A 195 -2.51 22.25 -5.07
N PHE A 196 -3.60 22.83 -4.58
CA PHE A 196 -4.88 22.81 -5.29
C PHE A 196 -4.87 23.77 -6.48
N PRO A 197 -5.39 23.41 -7.67
CA PRO A 197 -6.06 22.13 -8.00
C PRO A 197 -5.12 20.97 -8.35
N SER A 198 -3.91 21.23 -8.84
CA SER A 198 -2.82 20.23 -8.95
C SER A 198 -1.53 20.86 -9.49
N TYR A 199 -0.38 20.48 -8.94
CA TYR A 199 0.95 20.72 -9.54
C TYR A 199 1.55 19.48 -10.21
N GLY A 200 0.81 18.37 -10.27
CA GLY A 200 1.31 17.08 -10.71
C GLY A 200 1.47 16.91 -12.23
N ASN A 201 0.93 17.83 -13.02
CA ASN A 201 1.02 17.83 -14.50
C ASN A 201 1.00 19.25 -15.07
N LEU A 202 2.05 20.01 -14.76
CA LEU A 202 2.21 21.38 -15.24
C LEU A 202 2.97 21.40 -16.57
N ASP A 203 2.46 22.18 -17.52
CA ASP A 203 3.15 22.55 -18.76
C ASP A 203 3.73 23.96 -18.65
N PHE A 204 4.82 24.22 -19.38
CA PHE A 204 5.45 25.53 -19.48
C PHE A 204 5.46 25.95 -20.96
N LEU A 205 4.78 27.05 -21.30
CA LEU A 205 4.67 27.54 -22.68
C LEU A 205 5.91 28.31 -23.16
N GLY A 206 6.89 28.55 -22.28
CA GLY A 206 8.11 29.32 -22.59
C GLY A 206 9.28 29.01 -21.65
N SER A 207 9.77 30.02 -20.93
CA SER A 207 10.92 29.89 -20.02
C SER A 207 10.50 29.22 -18.70
N ASN A 208 11.45 28.67 -17.93
CA ASN A 208 11.16 28.12 -16.58
C ASN A 208 10.69 29.18 -15.56
N LEU A 209 10.69 30.47 -15.92
CA LEU A 209 10.22 31.58 -15.09
C LEU A 209 8.75 31.93 -15.37
N ASP A 210 8.18 31.39 -16.44
CA ASP A 210 6.79 31.67 -16.83
C ASP A 210 5.84 30.89 -15.90
N VAL A 211 4.63 31.43 -15.70
CA VAL A 211 3.61 30.80 -14.87
C VAL A 211 3.30 29.39 -15.42
N PRO A 212 3.47 28.32 -14.63
CA PRO A 212 3.13 26.99 -15.08
C PRO A 212 1.62 26.88 -15.30
N ILE A 213 1.22 26.16 -16.35
CA ILE A 213 -0.20 26.01 -16.71
C ILE A 213 -0.67 24.56 -16.63
N ILE A 214 -1.94 24.40 -16.28
CA ILE A 214 -2.67 23.14 -16.40
C ILE A 214 -3.46 23.17 -17.71
N THR A 215 -3.18 22.21 -18.59
CA THR A 215 -3.83 22.08 -19.90
C THR A 215 -5.01 21.09 -19.88
N GLN A 216 -5.15 20.30 -18.81
CA GLN A 216 -6.21 19.33 -18.64
C GLN A 216 -7.57 20.01 -18.39
N THR A 217 -8.63 19.42 -18.93
CA THR A 217 -10.03 19.79 -18.67
C THR A 217 -10.46 19.43 -17.25
N LEU A 218 -11.56 20.02 -16.77
CA LEU A 218 -12.06 19.75 -15.43
C LEU A 218 -12.47 18.27 -15.25
N GLU A 219 -13.04 17.65 -16.29
CA GLU A 219 -13.39 16.23 -16.30
C GLU A 219 -12.15 15.33 -16.16
N GLU A 220 -11.07 15.64 -16.87
CA GLU A 220 -9.81 14.91 -16.78
C GLU A 220 -9.16 15.07 -15.39
N LEU A 221 -9.20 16.28 -14.83
CA LEU A 221 -8.73 16.55 -13.47
C LEU A 221 -9.58 15.78 -12.43
N SER A 222 -10.90 15.76 -12.57
CA SER A 222 -11.84 15.07 -11.67
C SER A 222 -11.66 13.55 -11.64
N LEU A 223 -11.25 12.96 -12.77
CA LEU A 223 -10.93 11.54 -12.89
C LEU A 223 -9.52 11.18 -12.39
N SER A 224 -8.64 12.16 -12.21
CA SER A 224 -7.24 11.94 -11.84
C SER A 224 -6.78 12.86 -10.71
N ALA A 225 -6.23 14.03 -11.02
CA ALA A 225 -5.51 14.89 -10.11
C ALA A 225 -6.34 15.39 -8.91
N LEU A 226 -7.66 15.57 -9.06
CA LEU A 226 -8.55 16.02 -7.99
C LEU A 226 -9.00 14.89 -7.04
N VAL A 227 -8.72 13.63 -7.36
CA VAL A 227 -9.14 12.48 -6.52
C VAL A 227 -8.62 12.58 -5.09
N PRO A 228 -7.31 12.84 -4.83
CA PRO A 228 -6.80 12.97 -3.47
C PRO A 228 -7.41 14.15 -2.72
N PHE A 229 -7.59 15.30 -3.39
CA PHE A 229 -8.20 16.49 -2.81
C PHE A 229 -9.66 16.25 -2.40
N ARG A 230 -10.48 15.69 -3.30
CA ARG A 230 -11.89 15.35 -3.02
C ARG A 230 -12.00 14.35 -1.86
N ASN A 231 -11.14 13.34 -1.83
CA ASN A 231 -11.15 12.34 -0.76
C ASN A 231 -10.67 12.93 0.58
N ALA A 232 -9.67 13.82 0.57
CA ALA A 232 -9.23 14.54 1.76
C ALA A 232 -10.34 15.43 2.33
N ILE A 233 -11.04 16.18 1.48
CA ILE A 233 -12.17 17.03 1.88
C ILE A 233 -13.31 16.19 2.46
N SER A 234 -13.74 15.14 1.75
CA SER A 234 -14.84 14.27 2.21
C SER A 234 -14.53 13.48 3.48
N SER A 235 -13.25 13.25 3.80
CA SER A 235 -12.85 12.61 5.05
C SER A 235 -13.10 13.48 6.30
N GLY A 236 -13.25 14.80 6.13
CA GLY A 236 -13.37 15.75 7.26
C GLY A 236 -12.10 15.87 8.11
N LYS A 237 -10.94 15.43 7.59
CA LYS A 237 -9.64 15.48 8.29
C LYS A 237 -8.73 16.61 7.82
N LEU A 238 -9.10 17.31 6.75
CA LEU A 238 -8.31 18.39 6.16
C LEU A 238 -8.71 19.75 6.77
N ASP A 239 -7.78 20.42 7.43
CA ASP A 239 -8.07 21.69 8.11
C ASP A 239 -7.91 22.91 7.18
N GLY A 240 -6.89 22.86 6.32
CA GLY A 240 -6.56 23.89 5.35
C GLY A 240 -6.30 23.32 3.95
N MET A 241 -6.44 24.17 2.92
CA MET A 241 -6.06 23.88 1.55
C MET A 241 -5.15 25.00 1.03
N PHE A 242 -3.99 24.63 0.52
CA PHE A 242 -3.06 25.55 -0.12
C PHE A 242 -3.37 25.61 -1.62
N ILE A 243 -3.66 26.80 -2.13
CA ILE A 243 -4.04 27.03 -3.52
C ILE A 243 -2.81 27.43 -4.32
N GLY A 244 -2.51 26.71 -5.39
CA GLY A 244 -1.35 26.95 -6.23
C GLY A 244 -1.46 28.24 -7.06
N GLY A 245 -0.31 28.82 -7.39
CA GLY A 245 -0.15 29.97 -8.28
C GLY A 245 0.00 29.61 -9.75
N CYS A 246 -0.57 28.48 -10.21
CA CYS A 246 -0.53 28.02 -11.60
C CYS A 246 -1.73 28.53 -12.41
N GLY A 247 -1.55 28.72 -13.71
CA GLY A 247 -2.64 29.00 -14.64
C GLY A 247 -3.39 27.73 -15.04
N ILE A 248 -4.60 27.90 -15.58
CA ILE A 248 -5.37 26.81 -16.21
C ILE A 248 -5.78 27.33 -17.58
N SER A 249 -5.38 26.63 -18.64
CA SER A 249 -5.69 27.03 -20.01
C SER A 249 -6.20 25.82 -20.77
N ASN A 250 -7.53 25.72 -20.84
CA ASN A 250 -8.24 24.69 -21.59
C ASN A 250 -9.56 25.29 -22.15
N PRO A 251 -10.29 24.58 -23.02
CA PRO A 251 -11.51 25.12 -23.62
C PRO A 251 -12.63 25.48 -22.63
N SER A 252 -12.63 24.87 -21.44
CA SER A 252 -13.66 25.08 -20.39
C SER A 252 -13.29 26.16 -19.38
N MET A 253 -12.01 26.47 -19.21
CA MET A 253 -11.49 27.35 -18.16
C MET A 253 -10.18 27.99 -18.62
N ASN A 254 -10.12 29.31 -18.52
CA ASN A 254 -8.93 30.08 -18.86
C ASN A 254 -8.63 31.10 -17.76
N VAL A 255 -7.75 30.75 -16.83
CA VAL A 255 -7.37 31.55 -15.66
C VAL A 255 -5.86 31.68 -15.59
N SER A 256 -5.37 32.88 -15.27
CA SER A 256 -3.93 33.15 -15.15
C SER A 256 -3.32 32.53 -13.91
N HIS A 257 -4.02 32.59 -12.77
CA HIS A 257 -3.59 32.00 -11.51
C HIS A 257 -4.77 31.41 -10.74
N ALA A 258 -4.65 30.14 -10.36
CA ALA A 258 -5.66 29.41 -9.60
C ALA A 258 -5.95 30.06 -8.24
N CYS A 259 -4.94 30.54 -7.52
CA CYS A 259 -5.12 31.21 -6.22
C CYS A 259 -5.81 32.58 -6.28
N LEU A 260 -5.98 33.15 -7.48
CA LEU A 260 -6.60 34.46 -7.70
C LEU A 260 -7.93 34.38 -8.45
N SER A 261 -8.49 33.18 -8.65
CA SER A 261 -9.69 32.97 -9.46
C SER A 261 -10.82 32.35 -8.64
N ASP A 262 -11.96 33.05 -8.62
CA ASP A 262 -13.25 32.59 -8.08
C ASP A 262 -13.72 31.26 -8.69
N GLN A 263 -13.52 31.05 -10.00
CA GLN A 263 -13.82 29.79 -10.69
C GLN A 263 -13.08 28.59 -10.07
N VAL A 264 -11.89 28.80 -9.52
CA VAL A 264 -11.10 27.73 -8.91
C VAL A 264 -11.37 27.62 -7.41
N VAL A 265 -11.35 28.74 -6.70
CA VAL A 265 -11.46 28.71 -5.23
C VAL A 265 -12.91 28.61 -4.78
N ASP A 266 -13.79 29.51 -5.20
CA ASP A 266 -15.19 29.46 -4.78
C ASP A 266 -15.98 28.39 -5.55
N ASP A 267 -15.97 28.39 -6.89
CA ASP A 267 -16.79 27.45 -7.65
C ASP A 267 -16.31 26.01 -7.51
N LEU A 268 -15.05 25.73 -7.81
CA LEU A 268 -14.54 24.36 -7.75
C LEU A 268 -14.28 23.89 -6.30
N LEU A 269 -13.49 24.62 -5.50
CA LEU A 269 -13.12 24.15 -4.16
C LEU A 269 -14.26 24.28 -3.14
N ARG A 270 -14.95 25.43 -3.05
CA ARG A 270 -16.01 25.65 -2.04
C ARG A 270 -17.35 25.04 -2.43
N ASN A 271 -17.80 25.26 -3.66
CA ASN A 271 -19.15 24.93 -4.09
C ASN A 271 -19.22 23.48 -4.60
N GLU A 272 -18.36 23.09 -5.53
CA GLU A 272 -18.38 21.74 -6.12
C GLU A 272 -17.79 20.68 -5.17
N LEU A 273 -16.59 20.90 -4.64
CA LEU A 273 -15.94 19.94 -3.73
C LEU A 273 -16.39 20.07 -2.26
N GLY A 274 -17.06 21.17 -1.90
CA GLY A 274 -17.66 21.35 -0.58
C GLY A 274 -16.68 21.68 0.55
N PHE A 275 -15.47 22.17 0.26
CA PHE A 275 -14.46 22.42 1.30
C PHE A 275 -14.84 23.56 2.24
N LYS A 276 -14.89 23.27 3.56
CA LYS A 276 -15.28 24.23 4.60
C LYS A 276 -14.13 24.77 5.46
N GLY A 277 -12.92 24.21 5.31
CA GLY A 277 -11.71 24.64 6.05
C GLY A 277 -11.11 25.94 5.53
N VAL A 278 -9.87 26.25 5.92
CA VAL A 278 -9.19 27.50 5.53
C VAL A 278 -8.53 27.36 4.16
N ALA A 279 -8.77 28.27 3.22
CA ALA A 279 -8.03 28.34 1.97
C ALA A 279 -6.87 29.34 2.09
N ILE A 280 -5.65 28.92 1.77
CA ILE A 280 -4.42 29.73 1.83
C ILE A 280 -3.89 29.92 0.41
N SER A 281 -3.64 31.17 0.01
CA SER A 281 -3.08 31.45 -1.32
C SER A 281 -1.62 30.99 -1.46
N GLU A 282 -1.16 30.82 -2.70
CA GLU A 282 0.26 30.84 -3.03
C GLU A 282 0.89 32.19 -2.62
N CYS A 283 2.21 32.21 -2.45
CA CYS A 283 2.94 33.42 -2.11
C CYS A 283 2.84 34.48 -3.21
N LEU A 284 2.31 35.66 -2.86
CA LEU A 284 2.18 36.77 -3.81
C LEU A 284 3.49 37.55 -4.04
N GLU A 285 4.57 37.19 -3.33
CA GLU A 285 5.93 37.67 -3.64
C GLU A 285 6.59 36.87 -4.78
N MET A 286 5.90 35.91 -5.38
CA MET A 286 6.39 35.21 -6.56
C MET A 286 6.57 36.19 -7.73
N GLU A 287 7.73 36.15 -8.38
CA GLU A 287 8.13 37.14 -9.38
C GLU A 287 7.07 37.32 -10.48
N ALA A 288 6.58 36.21 -11.05
CA ALA A 288 5.54 36.25 -12.09
C ALA A 288 4.24 36.93 -11.61
N LEU A 289 3.78 36.64 -10.39
CA LEU A 289 2.59 37.27 -9.82
C LEU A 289 2.79 38.77 -9.54
N SER A 290 3.93 39.10 -8.92
CA SER A 290 4.23 40.47 -8.50
C SER A 290 4.45 41.42 -9.67
N GLN A 291 5.07 40.95 -10.75
CA GLN A 291 5.34 41.74 -11.96
C GLN A 291 4.08 41.94 -12.81
N ASP A 292 3.25 40.90 -12.95
CA ASP A 292 2.09 40.95 -13.85
C ASP A 292 0.92 41.74 -13.27
N LEU A 293 0.65 41.59 -11.96
CA LEU A 293 -0.56 42.13 -11.33
C LEU A 293 -0.28 43.22 -10.28
N GLY A 294 0.91 43.20 -9.66
CA GLY A 294 1.20 43.98 -8.46
C GLY A 294 0.51 43.42 -7.22
N VAL A 295 1.14 43.60 -6.06
CA VAL A 295 0.74 42.94 -4.81
C VAL A 295 -0.61 43.44 -4.32
N GLN A 296 -0.91 44.74 -4.43
CA GLN A 296 -2.22 45.29 -4.02
C GLN A 296 -3.40 44.66 -4.76
N ASN A 297 -3.27 44.45 -6.08
CA ASN A 297 -4.34 43.80 -6.85
C ASN A 297 -4.40 42.32 -6.49
N GLY A 298 -3.25 41.65 -6.41
CA GLY A 298 -3.17 40.24 -6.07
C GLY A 298 -3.86 39.89 -4.75
N VAL A 299 -3.66 40.67 -3.68
CA VAL A 299 -4.29 40.40 -2.38
C VAL A 299 -5.81 40.56 -2.43
N VAL A 300 -6.29 41.56 -3.17
CA VAL A 300 -7.73 41.80 -3.34
C VAL A 300 -8.35 40.66 -4.14
N MET A 301 -7.71 40.26 -5.24
CA MET A 301 -8.16 39.15 -6.08
C MET A 301 -8.15 37.82 -5.32
N ALA A 302 -7.15 37.54 -4.48
CA ALA A 302 -7.10 36.31 -3.70
C ALA A 302 -8.27 36.20 -2.70
N VAL A 303 -8.56 37.30 -2.00
CA VAL A 303 -9.69 37.35 -1.04
C VAL A 303 -11.02 37.31 -1.76
N GLU A 304 -11.15 38.02 -2.88
CA GLU A 304 -12.35 37.96 -3.72
C GLU A 304 -12.57 36.55 -4.26
N ALA A 305 -11.53 35.84 -4.66
CA ALA A 305 -11.62 34.49 -5.20
C ALA A 305 -12.08 33.44 -4.19
N GLY A 306 -11.66 33.54 -2.92
CA GLY A 306 -12.04 32.55 -1.89
C GLY A 306 -10.99 32.21 -0.86
N CYS A 307 -9.80 32.81 -0.99
CA CYS A 307 -8.73 32.62 -0.04
C CYS A 307 -9.07 33.33 1.27
N ASP A 308 -8.99 32.59 2.37
CA ASP A 308 -9.21 33.14 3.70
C ASP A 308 -7.92 33.77 4.26
N ILE A 309 -6.76 33.20 3.89
CA ILE A 309 -5.44 33.70 4.28
C ILE A 309 -4.60 33.93 3.03
N VAL A 310 -3.97 35.10 2.94
CA VAL A 310 -3.05 35.47 1.85
C VAL A 310 -1.60 35.41 2.34
N LEU A 311 -0.74 34.71 1.58
CA LEU A 311 0.65 34.43 1.93
C LEU A 311 1.63 35.47 1.34
N LEU A 312 2.50 36.04 2.19
CA LEU A 312 3.63 36.90 1.81
C LEU A 312 4.89 36.57 2.62
N CYS A 313 5.85 35.87 1.99
CA CYS A 313 6.90 35.17 2.72
C CYS A 313 7.98 36.02 3.40
N ARG A 314 8.25 37.27 2.99
CA ARG A 314 9.56 37.87 3.31
C ARG A 314 9.65 39.39 3.34
N ALA A 315 9.18 40.10 2.32
CA ALA A 315 9.55 41.50 2.10
C ALA A 315 8.61 42.46 2.84
N TYR A 316 9.12 43.18 3.84
CA TYR A 316 8.31 44.02 4.73
C TYR A 316 7.55 45.13 4.00
N ASP A 317 8.18 45.78 3.03
CA ASP A 317 7.54 46.78 2.17
C ASP A 317 6.39 46.19 1.35
N VAL A 318 6.57 45.01 0.78
CA VAL A 318 5.53 44.27 0.04
C VAL A 318 4.40 43.82 0.98
N GLN A 319 4.72 43.43 2.21
CA GLN A 319 3.74 43.06 3.23
C GLN A 319 2.88 44.27 3.67
N LEU A 320 3.48 45.45 3.81
CA LEU A 320 2.73 46.68 4.06
C LEU A 320 1.86 47.07 2.86
N GLU A 321 2.36 46.87 1.65
CA GLU A 321 1.61 47.08 0.42
C GLU A 321 0.36 46.18 0.37
N ALA A 322 0.48 44.91 0.75
CA ALA A 322 -0.63 43.97 0.87
C ALA A 322 -1.71 44.44 1.86
N ILE A 323 -1.31 44.87 3.07
CA ILE A 323 -2.23 45.40 4.07
C ILE A 323 -2.99 46.61 3.52
N LYS A 324 -2.29 47.53 2.86
CA LYS A 324 -2.89 48.70 2.22
C LYS A 324 -3.85 48.31 1.09
N GLY A 325 -3.50 47.32 0.28
CA GLY A 325 -4.33 46.80 -0.81
C GLY A 325 -5.67 46.25 -0.30
N LEU A 326 -5.66 45.45 0.77
CA LEU A 326 -6.89 44.91 1.37
C LEU A 326 -7.80 46.01 1.95
N LYS A 327 -7.21 47.01 2.63
CA LYS A 327 -7.97 48.17 3.13
C LYS A 327 -8.66 48.91 1.99
N LEU A 328 -7.90 49.23 0.94
CA LEU A 328 -8.44 49.94 -0.23
C LEU A 328 -9.49 49.11 -0.97
N GLY A 329 -9.29 47.80 -1.10
CA GLY A 329 -10.27 46.88 -1.69
C GLY A 329 -11.60 46.85 -0.94
N TYR A 330 -11.56 46.93 0.39
CA TYR A 330 -12.76 47.06 1.23
C TYR A 330 -13.40 48.45 1.10
N GLU A 331 -12.62 49.53 1.20
CA GLU A 331 -13.10 50.92 1.06
C GLU A 331 -13.77 51.18 -0.28
N ASN A 332 -13.23 50.59 -1.35
CA ASN A 332 -13.79 50.68 -2.70
C ASN A 332 -14.98 49.72 -2.93
N GLY A 333 -15.36 48.91 -1.93
CA GLY A 333 -16.49 47.99 -2.01
C GLY A 333 -16.25 46.74 -2.86
N ILE A 334 -15.00 46.45 -3.25
CA ILE A 334 -14.62 45.23 -3.99
C ILE A 334 -14.68 44.03 -3.04
N ILE A 335 -14.10 44.16 -1.84
CA ILE A 335 -14.18 43.15 -0.79
C ILE A 335 -15.34 43.50 0.13
N THR A 336 -16.34 42.62 0.20
CA THR A 336 -17.46 42.82 1.11
C THR A 336 -17.09 42.46 2.55
N LYS A 337 -17.78 43.08 3.51
CA LYS A 337 -17.64 42.74 4.93
C LYS A 337 -17.98 41.27 5.22
N GLU A 338 -19.01 40.74 4.58
CA GLU A 338 -19.43 39.34 4.75
C GLU A 338 -18.34 38.37 4.25
N ARG A 339 -17.61 38.73 3.20
CA ARG A 339 -16.46 37.95 2.72
C ARG A 339 -15.39 37.83 3.79
N ILE A 340 -14.96 38.96 4.36
CA ILE A 340 -14.00 39.00 5.47
C ILE A 340 -14.49 38.17 6.66
N PHE A 341 -15.75 38.36 7.06
CA PHE A 341 -16.31 37.69 8.25
C PHE A 341 -16.50 36.18 8.06
N THR A 342 -16.73 35.74 6.82
CA THR A 342 -16.73 34.32 6.46
C THR A 342 -15.36 33.70 6.65
N SER A 343 -14.31 34.38 6.17
CA SER A 343 -12.92 33.93 6.35
C SER A 343 -12.49 33.92 7.82
N LEU A 344 -12.82 34.98 8.58
CA LEU A 344 -12.53 35.04 10.02
C LEU A 344 -13.16 33.87 10.79
N ARG A 345 -14.41 33.50 10.50
CA ARG A 345 -15.06 32.34 11.13
C ARG A 345 -14.28 31.04 10.91
N ARG A 346 -13.77 30.82 9.69
CA ARG A 346 -12.94 29.64 9.37
C ARG A 346 -11.58 29.69 10.07
N ILE A 347 -10.92 30.84 10.07
CA ILE A 347 -9.61 31.04 10.70
C ILE A 347 -9.70 30.83 12.22
N PHE A 348 -10.71 31.37 12.88
CA PHE A 348 -10.88 31.19 14.33
C PHE A 348 -11.31 29.78 14.69
N HIS A 349 -12.09 29.11 13.84
CA HIS A 349 -12.37 27.69 13.99
C HIS A 349 -11.06 26.89 13.92
N LEU A 350 -10.22 27.11 12.91
CA LEU A 350 -8.91 26.48 12.79
C LEU A 350 -8.01 26.71 14.01
N LYS A 351 -7.88 27.98 14.45
CA LYS A 351 -7.08 28.30 15.64
C LYS A 351 -7.59 27.58 16.89
N SER A 352 -8.92 27.52 17.07
CA SER A 352 -9.53 26.87 18.24
C SER A 352 -9.30 25.37 18.30
N THR A 353 -9.06 24.70 17.17
CA THR A 353 -8.82 23.25 17.13
C THR A 353 -7.34 22.90 17.32
N CYS A 354 -6.41 23.76 16.89
CA CYS A 354 -4.97 23.44 16.93
C CYS A 354 -4.17 24.15 18.03
N THR A 355 -4.65 25.28 18.58
CA THR A 355 -3.87 26.09 19.52
C THR A 355 -4.70 26.79 20.61
N SER A 356 -4.05 27.13 21.71
CA SER A 356 -4.58 27.94 22.82
C SER A 356 -3.44 28.66 23.51
N TRP A 357 -3.69 29.74 24.26
CA TRP A 357 -2.61 30.44 24.97
C TRP A 357 -1.83 29.54 25.92
N ALA A 358 -2.50 28.58 26.55
CA ALA A 358 -1.86 27.60 27.41
C ALA A 358 -0.88 26.70 26.63
N LYS A 359 -1.31 26.19 25.46
CA LYS A 359 -0.50 25.34 24.58
C LYS A 359 0.64 26.12 23.91
N ALA A 360 0.34 27.31 23.38
CA ALA A 360 1.27 28.12 22.59
C ALA A 360 2.44 28.69 23.40
N LEU A 361 2.21 29.05 24.67
CA LEU A 361 3.27 29.60 25.53
C LEU A 361 4.10 28.54 26.25
N ASN A 362 3.60 27.30 26.31
CA ASN A 362 4.24 26.19 27.00
C ASN A 362 4.36 24.96 26.07
N PRO A 363 5.06 25.08 24.92
CA PRO A 363 5.32 23.91 24.10
C PRO A 363 6.18 22.89 24.88
N PRO A 364 6.02 21.57 24.67
CA PRO A 364 6.78 20.54 25.38
C PRO A 364 8.31 20.68 25.30
N GLY A 365 8.82 21.27 24.22
CA GLY A 365 10.23 21.59 24.04
C GLY A 365 11.16 20.39 23.99
N ILE A 366 12.43 20.64 24.31
CA ILE A 366 13.55 19.69 24.21
C ILE A 366 13.38 18.45 25.09
N ASN A 367 12.68 18.59 26.23
CA ASN A 367 12.45 17.48 27.14
C ASN A 367 11.66 16.34 26.47
N LEU A 368 10.60 16.68 25.73
CA LEU A 368 9.82 15.69 24.99
C LEU A 368 10.64 15.13 23.82
N LEU A 369 11.32 15.99 23.06
CA LEU A 369 12.13 15.57 21.92
C LEU A 369 13.21 14.55 22.32
N SER A 370 13.90 14.79 23.43
CA SER A 370 14.90 13.86 23.99
C SER A 370 14.30 12.48 24.33
N GLN A 371 13.06 12.45 24.82
CA GLN A 371 12.38 11.21 25.20
C GLN A 371 11.92 10.40 23.99
N ILE A 372 11.34 11.05 22.97
CA ILE A 372 10.76 10.36 21.81
C ILE A 372 11.81 10.01 20.74
N ARG A 373 12.91 10.75 20.68
CA ARG A 373 13.95 10.62 19.66
C ARG A 373 14.44 9.19 19.41
N PRO A 374 14.76 8.35 20.42
CA PRO A 374 15.21 6.98 20.15
C PRO A 374 14.19 6.16 19.33
N SER A 375 12.90 6.33 19.62
CA SER A 375 11.82 5.65 18.90
C SER A 375 11.65 6.19 17.48
N HIS A 376 11.73 7.52 17.31
CA HIS A 376 11.62 8.17 16.00
C HIS A 376 12.84 7.89 15.12
N LEU A 377 14.04 7.77 15.70
CA LEU A 377 15.24 7.37 14.97
C LEU A 377 15.14 5.93 14.48
N ALA A 378 14.59 5.02 15.30
CA ALA A 378 14.32 3.64 14.89
C ALA A 378 13.26 3.58 13.77
N LEU A 379 12.21 4.41 13.86
CA LEU A 379 11.21 4.56 12.81
C LEU A 379 11.81 5.10 11.51
N SER A 380 12.61 6.16 11.59
CA SER A 380 13.31 6.76 10.45
C SER A 380 14.22 5.74 9.77
N ARG A 381 15.03 4.99 10.54
CA ARG A 381 15.88 3.93 10.00
C ARG A 381 15.08 2.86 9.27
N ARG A 382 14.01 2.35 9.89
CA ARG A 382 13.11 1.36 9.29
C ARG A 382 12.51 1.89 7.98
N ALA A 383 12.01 3.11 7.99
CA ALA A 383 11.37 3.71 6.83
C ALA A 383 12.36 3.89 5.66
N TYR A 384 13.59 4.30 5.94
CA TYR A 384 14.63 4.38 4.91
C TYR A 384 15.02 3.00 4.38
N ASP A 385 15.26 2.02 5.24
CA ASP A 385 15.63 0.65 4.84
C ASP A 385 14.52 0.02 3.97
N ASP A 386 13.25 0.17 4.37
CA ASP A 386 12.10 -0.38 3.65
C ASP A 386 11.79 0.37 2.34
N SER A 387 12.26 1.62 2.19
CA SER A 387 12.04 2.43 0.98
C SER A 387 12.96 2.06 -0.18
N ILE A 388 14.15 1.50 0.09
CA ILE A 388 15.12 1.17 -0.96
C ILE A 388 14.48 0.18 -1.94
N THR A 389 14.43 0.57 -3.21
CA THR A 389 13.74 -0.19 -4.24
C THR A 389 14.73 -0.71 -5.27
N ILE A 390 14.89 -2.03 -5.34
CA ILE A 390 15.56 -2.67 -6.45
C ILE A 390 14.54 -2.83 -7.58
N VAL A 391 14.55 -1.91 -8.55
CA VAL A 391 13.63 -1.94 -9.68
C VAL A 391 13.88 -3.19 -10.52
N ARG A 392 15.16 -3.47 -10.77
CA ARG A 392 15.68 -4.62 -11.50
C ARG A 392 17.13 -4.89 -11.12
N ASP A 393 17.51 -6.16 -11.11
CA ASP A 393 18.91 -6.62 -10.98
C ASP A 393 19.11 -7.85 -11.86
N LYS A 394 19.27 -7.63 -13.18
CA LYS A 394 19.27 -8.74 -14.17
C LYS A 394 20.46 -9.68 -14.00
N GLU A 395 21.60 -9.14 -13.61
CA GLU A 395 22.87 -9.87 -13.49
C GLU A 395 23.13 -10.35 -12.05
N LYS A 396 22.16 -10.18 -11.14
CA LYS A 396 22.27 -10.53 -9.71
C LYS A 396 23.52 -9.94 -9.06
N LEU A 397 23.74 -8.64 -9.30
CA LEU A 397 24.90 -7.91 -8.80
C LEU A 397 24.80 -7.60 -7.30
N LEU A 398 23.62 -7.73 -6.71
CA LEU A 398 23.36 -7.38 -5.32
C LEU A 398 23.17 -8.63 -4.43
N PRO A 399 23.72 -8.63 -3.20
CA PRO A 399 24.64 -7.63 -2.65
C PRO A 399 26.05 -7.73 -3.28
N LEU A 400 26.81 -6.63 -3.20
CA LEU A 400 28.17 -6.51 -3.74
C LEU A 400 29.14 -7.55 -3.14
N SER A 401 28.87 -8.01 -1.91
CA SER A 401 29.62 -9.06 -1.23
C SER A 401 29.57 -10.41 -1.94
N LEU A 402 28.57 -10.65 -2.80
CA LEU A 402 28.45 -11.87 -3.60
C LEU A 402 28.94 -11.71 -5.04
N SER A 403 28.89 -10.50 -5.58
CA SER A 403 29.22 -10.22 -6.99
C SER A 403 30.65 -9.74 -7.23
N MET A 404 31.33 -9.27 -6.18
CA MET A 404 32.70 -8.77 -6.22
C MET A 404 33.66 -9.58 -5.35
N HIS A 405 34.89 -9.77 -5.83
CA HIS A 405 35.98 -10.40 -5.08
C HIS A 405 36.83 -9.36 -4.33
N PRO A 406 37.47 -9.74 -3.22
CA PRO A 406 38.43 -8.87 -2.54
C PRO A 406 39.55 -8.41 -3.50
N GLY A 407 39.88 -7.12 -3.47
CA GLY A 407 40.87 -6.47 -4.33
C GLY A 407 40.34 -5.93 -5.66
N GLU A 408 39.08 -6.21 -6.01
CA GLU A 408 38.45 -5.66 -7.21
C GLU A 408 38.09 -4.17 -7.05
N GLU A 409 38.56 -3.31 -7.98
CA GLU A 409 38.31 -1.87 -7.91
C GLU A 409 36.83 -1.52 -8.20
N LEU A 410 36.22 -0.76 -7.29
CA LEU A 410 34.88 -0.16 -7.41
C LEU A 410 34.99 1.33 -7.78
N LEU A 411 34.23 1.77 -8.78
CA LEU A 411 34.16 3.16 -9.21
C LEU A 411 32.79 3.77 -8.95
N LEU A 412 32.77 4.92 -8.28
CA LEU A 412 31.60 5.79 -8.14
C LEU A 412 31.66 6.93 -9.15
N LEU A 413 30.59 7.06 -9.95
CA LEU A 413 30.38 8.19 -10.87
C LEU A 413 29.16 8.96 -10.41
N THR A 414 29.35 10.20 -9.97
CA THR A 414 28.29 10.97 -9.29
C THR A 414 28.01 12.30 -9.97
N PRO A 415 26.74 12.74 -10.03
CA PRO A 415 26.42 14.08 -10.47
C PRO A 415 26.78 15.08 -9.36
N LEU A 416 26.81 16.36 -9.71
CA LEU A 416 26.88 17.42 -8.70
C LEU A 416 25.45 17.73 -8.24
N VAL A 417 25.16 17.52 -6.95
CA VAL A 417 23.87 17.84 -6.33
C VAL A 417 24.06 18.92 -5.29
N LYS A 418 23.18 19.92 -5.23
CA LYS A 418 23.25 20.90 -4.14
C LYS A 418 22.82 20.18 -2.85
N PRO A 419 23.66 20.17 -1.78
CA PRO A 419 23.25 19.60 -0.50
C PRO A 419 21.98 20.31 -0.03
N LEU A 420 21.04 19.54 0.54
CA LEU A 420 19.83 20.10 1.11
C LEU A 420 20.20 20.81 2.41
N PRO A 421 20.08 22.15 2.50
CA PRO A 421 20.38 22.85 3.72
C PRO A 421 19.26 22.56 4.71
N ALA A 422 19.59 21.80 5.75
CA ALA A 422 18.60 21.29 6.69
C ALA A 422 18.13 22.36 7.70
N SER A 423 18.93 23.42 7.92
CA SER A 423 18.61 24.52 8.82
C SER A 423 19.32 25.81 8.37
N SER A 424 18.97 26.95 8.95
CA SER A 424 19.64 28.23 8.68
C SER A 424 21.11 28.16 9.11
N LEU A 425 21.37 27.46 10.21
CA LEU A 425 22.73 27.26 10.72
C LEU A 425 23.54 26.40 9.77
N THR A 426 22.97 25.27 9.32
CA THR A 426 23.59 24.39 8.32
C THR A 426 23.86 25.14 7.03
N LYS A 427 22.92 25.98 6.60
CA LYS A 427 23.08 26.85 5.42
C LYS A 427 24.23 27.84 5.60
N SER A 428 24.26 28.59 6.71
CA SER A 428 25.35 29.53 7.01
C SER A 428 26.71 28.84 7.10
N LEU A 429 26.79 27.63 7.67
CA LEU A 429 28.02 26.83 7.73
C LEU A 429 28.46 26.31 6.34
N LEU A 430 27.51 26.02 5.45
CA LEU A 430 27.80 25.66 4.06
C LEU A 430 28.27 26.87 3.24
N GLU A 431 27.69 28.05 3.48
CA GLU A 431 28.05 29.30 2.82
C GLU A 431 29.40 29.85 3.33
N SER A 432 29.66 29.81 4.65
CA SER A 432 30.93 30.27 5.24
C SER A 432 32.13 29.43 4.82
N LYS A 433 31.92 28.15 4.49
CA LYS A 433 32.95 27.27 3.91
C LYS A 433 33.40 27.70 2.51
N ASN A 434 32.59 28.47 1.78
CA ASN A 434 32.98 29.03 0.49
C ASN A 434 33.76 30.35 0.63
N ASP A 435 33.66 31.05 1.77
CA ASP A 435 34.11 32.45 1.89
C ASP A 435 35.31 32.71 2.83
N ALA A 436 35.76 31.81 3.71
CA ALA A 436 36.90 32.18 4.57
C ALA A 436 37.84 31.05 5.04
N SER A 437 39.12 31.29 4.75
CA SER A 437 40.31 30.81 5.47
C SER A 437 40.40 31.40 6.88
N MET A 438 40.67 30.53 7.87
CA MET A 438 41.21 30.76 9.23
C MET A 438 40.52 31.79 10.17
N ILE A 439 40.08 31.33 11.35
CA ILE A 439 40.79 31.42 12.67
C ILE A 439 39.94 30.63 13.69
N HIS A 440 40.55 29.66 14.39
CA HIS A 440 39.89 28.76 15.35
C HIS A 440 40.30 29.05 16.80
N THR A 441 39.34 29.03 17.73
CA THR A 441 39.59 28.94 19.19
C THR A 441 39.80 27.51 19.66
N MET A 442 40.56 27.32 20.75
CA MET A 442 41.15 26.01 21.14
C MET A 442 40.16 24.92 21.57
N HIS A 443 38.86 25.21 21.76
CA HIS A 443 37.88 24.20 22.19
C HIS A 443 37.23 23.41 21.04
N ASP A 444 37.31 23.90 19.80
CA ASP A 444 36.73 23.25 18.59
C ASP A 444 37.65 22.18 17.97
N ARG A 445 38.81 21.93 18.57
CA ARG A 445 39.92 21.23 17.92
C ARG A 445 39.75 19.70 17.84
N TRP A 446 38.77 19.10 18.53
CA TRP A 446 38.64 17.63 18.60
C TRP A 446 37.51 17.05 17.74
N SER A 447 36.38 17.76 17.59
CA SER A 447 35.28 17.34 16.70
C SER A 447 35.52 17.67 15.21
N HIS A 448 36.38 18.67 14.92
CA HIS A 448 36.62 19.16 13.56
C HIS A 448 37.82 18.53 12.81
N GLN A 449 38.68 17.77 13.51
CA GLN A 449 39.94 17.25 12.93
C GLN A 449 39.78 16.17 11.84
N ILE A 450 38.59 15.59 11.65
CA ILE A 450 38.35 14.56 10.60
C ILE A 450 37.78 15.17 9.30
N ARG A 451 37.32 16.44 9.32
CA ARG A 451 36.63 17.07 8.17
C ARG A 451 37.49 18.04 7.35
N GLU A 452 38.69 18.42 7.81
CA GLU A 452 39.59 19.34 7.11
C GLU A 452 40.69 18.61 6.34
N ARG A 453 40.47 18.26 5.05
CA ARG A 453 41.52 18.09 4.01
C ARG A 453 40.89 17.72 2.66
N SER A 454 40.58 18.74 1.85
CA SER A 454 40.49 18.77 0.37
C SER A 454 39.57 19.93 -0.03
N ALA A 455 39.95 20.73 -1.02
CA ALA A 455 39.09 21.75 -1.62
C ALA A 455 37.84 21.06 -2.20
N ILE A 456 36.68 21.27 -1.57
CA ILE A 456 35.42 20.56 -1.87
C ILE A 456 34.61 21.44 -2.81
N MET A 457 34.20 20.93 -3.97
CA MET A 457 33.05 21.51 -4.67
C MET A 457 31.79 21.17 -3.88
N SER A 458 30.99 22.16 -3.49
CA SER A 458 29.84 22.02 -2.58
C SER A 458 28.88 20.88 -2.96
N GLY A 459 28.80 20.50 -4.24
CA GLY A 459 27.92 19.44 -4.73
C GLY A 459 28.44 17.99 -4.70
N GLU A 460 29.70 17.76 -4.28
CA GLU A 460 30.28 16.40 -4.19
C GLU A 460 30.14 15.76 -2.80
N GLY A 461 29.84 16.58 -1.77
CA GLY A 461 29.94 16.19 -0.36
C GLY A 461 29.13 14.95 0.01
N VAL A 462 27.87 14.91 -0.42
CA VAL A 462 26.92 13.83 -0.14
C VAL A 462 27.46 12.47 -0.60
N PHE A 463 27.84 12.37 -1.87
CA PHE A 463 28.29 11.11 -2.44
C PHE A 463 29.70 10.70 -1.99
N ARG A 464 30.52 11.68 -1.59
CA ARG A 464 31.82 11.39 -1.00
C ARG A 464 31.70 10.73 0.38
N GLU A 465 30.77 11.18 1.23
CA GLU A 465 30.52 10.52 2.52
C GLU A 465 29.88 9.13 2.34
N PHE A 466 28.99 8.97 1.35
CA PHE A 466 28.53 7.65 0.91
C PHE A 466 29.72 6.75 0.54
N GLY A 467 30.63 7.24 -0.31
CA GLY A 467 31.80 6.48 -0.74
C GLY A 467 32.72 6.11 0.42
N LYS A 468 32.99 7.02 1.35
CA LYS A 468 33.77 6.71 2.56
C LYS A 468 33.11 5.62 3.40
N THR A 469 31.79 5.67 3.55
CA THR A 469 31.04 4.69 4.33
C THR A 469 31.11 3.32 3.67
N LEU A 470 30.86 3.24 2.36
CA LEU A 470 30.96 2.00 1.59
C LEU A 470 32.39 1.41 1.60
N ALA A 471 33.41 2.26 1.50
CA ALA A 471 34.81 1.85 1.59
C ALA A 471 35.16 1.23 2.96
N ARG A 472 34.62 1.79 4.05
CA ARG A 472 34.80 1.23 5.41
C ARG A 472 34.17 -0.15 5.55
N TYR A 473 32.95 -0.34 5.06
CA TYR A 473 32.29 -1.65 5.10
C TYR A 473 33.04 -2.71 4.30
N ARG A 474 33.59 -2.33 3.14
CA ARG A 474 34.40 -3.23 2.31
C ARG A 474 35.82 -3.44 2.81
N ASN A 475 36.30 -2.61 3.74
CA ASN A 475 37.70 -2.54 4.14
C ASN A 475 38.66 -2.35 2.93
N GLU A 476 38.24 -1.57 1.94
CA GLU A 476 38.92 -1.38 0.66
C GLU A 476 38.86 0.08 0.18
N LYS A 477 39.82 0.49 -0.65
CA LYS A 477 39.77 1.80 -1.32
C LYS A 477 38.81 1.72 -2.50
N LEU A 478 38.07 2.80 -2.73
CA LEU A 478 37.24 2.97 -3.93
C LEU A 478 37.68 4.18 -4.74
N LEU A 479 37.37 4.14 -6.04
CA LEU A 479 37.57 5.24 -6.98
C LEU A 479 36.29 6.09 -7.01
N HIS A 480 36.42 7.41 -7.01
CA HIS A 480 35.26 8.33 -7.08
C HIS A 480 35.61 9.52 -7.96
N THR A 481 34.72 9.86 -8.89
CA THR A 481 34.81 11.10 -9.66
C THR A 481 33.43 11.61 -10.05
N SER A 482 33.30 12.92 -10.16
CA SER A 482 32.04 13.56 -10.56
C SER A 482 31.97 13.80 -12.07
N TYR A 483 30.77 13.70 -12.62
CA TYR A 483 30.51 13.99 -14.02
C TYR A 483 29.60 15.21 -14.19
N THR A 484 29.74 15.89 -15.34
CA THR A 484 29.04 17.16 -15.64
C THR A 484 28.49 17.14 -17.07
N ALA A 485 27.89 18.25 -17.50
CA ALA A 485 27.39 18.42 -18.87
C ALA A 485 28.47 18.27 -19.97
N ASN A 486 29.76 18.27 -19.61
CA ASN A 486 30.88 18.02 -20.52
C ASN A 486 31.00 16.55 -20.96
N GLY A 487 30.12 15.66 -20.50
CA GLY A 487 30.06 14.26 -20.92
C GLY A 487 31.21 13.40 -20.40
N VAL A 488 31.47 12.30 -21.11
CA VAL A 488 32.56 11.37 -20.80
C VAL A 488 33.90 12.02 -21.21
N ARG A 489 34.88 12.01 -20.31
CA ARG A 489 36.20 12.61 -20.47
C ARG A 489 37.27 11.51 -20.37
N PRO A 490 38.50 11.73 -20.85
CA PRO A 490 39.57 10.73 -20.77
C PRO A 490 39.82 10.18 -19.35
N VAL A 491 39.65 11.01 -18.31
CA VAL A 491 39.72 10.56 -16.91
C VAL A 491 38.64 9.54 -16.58
N HIS A 492 37.40 9.73 -17.05
CA HIS A 492 36.31 8.78 -16.85
C HIS A 492 36.61 7.46 -17.58
N GLU A 493 37.07 7.53 -18.84
CA GLU A 493 37.42 6.35 -19.64
C GLU A 493 38.52 5.52 -18.97
N ASN A 494 39.58 6.17 -18.47
CA ASN A 494 40.67 5.52 -17.77
C ASN A 494 40.21 4.83 -16.49
N LEU A 495 39.33 5.47 -15.71
CA LEU A 495 38.78 4.88 -14.49
C LEU A 495 37.82 3.72 -14.79
N ILE A 496 36.96 3.85 -15.81
CA ILE A 496 36.04 2.79 -16.26
C ILE A 496 36.82 1.58 -16.78
N ASN A 497 37.92 1.78 -17.50
CA ASN A 497 38.78 0.70 -17.98
C ASN A 497 39.41 -0.10 -16.84
N ARG A 498 39.75 0.56 -15.72
CA ARG A 498 40.34 -0.08 -14.54
C ARG A 498 39.32 -0.78 -13.64
N ALA A 499 38.19 -0.14 -13.37
CA ALA A 499 37.20 -0.63 -12.42
C ALA A 499 36.48 -1.89 -12.92
N SER A 500 36.22 -2.83 -12.02
CA SER A 500 35.44 -4.04 -12.33
C SER A 500 33.94 -3.83 -12.12
N CYS A 501 33.58 -2.94 -11.20
CA CYS A 501 32.22 -2.54 -10.90
C CYS A 501 32.11 -1.01 -10.90
N ILE A 502 31.06 -0.50 -11.53
CA ILE A 502 30.77 0.92 -11.66
C ILE A 502 29.37 1.16 -11.06
N ILE A 503 29.29 2.10 -10.12
CA ILE A 503 28.02 2.63 -9.60
C ILE A 503 27.86 4.06 -10.11
N ILE A 504 26.83 4.29 -10.92
CA ILE A 504 26.47 5.61 -11.43
C ILE A 504 25.27 6.12 -10.65
N PHE A 505 25.41 7.31 -10.07
CA PHE A 505 24.31 8.02 -9.43
C PHE A 505 23.64 8.94 -10.43
N THR A 506 22.32 9.09 -10.36
CA THR A 506 21.55 10.06 -11.14
C THR A 506 20.60 10.82 -10.23
N ALA A 507 20.40 12.10 -10.52
CA ALA A 507 19.44 12.97 -9.85
C ALA A 507 18.65 13.73 -10.91
N ASP A 508 17.41 13.26 -11.15
CA ASP A 508 16.49 13.81 -12.13
C ASP A 508 17.09 13.86 -13.55
N ALA A 509 17.63 12.74 -14.03
CA ALA A 509 18.23 12.60 -15.36
C ALA A 509 17.25 12.93 -16.51
N ASN A 510 15.95 12.78 -16.30
CA ASN A 510 14.93 13.20 -17.27
C ASN A 510 14.88 14.74 -17.43
N ARG A 511 15.18 15.49 -16.37
CA ARG A 511 15.32 16.97 -16.41
C ARG A 511 16.73 17.38 -16.82
N ASN A 512 17.72 16.59 -16.44
CA ASN A 512 19.13 16.82 -16.68
C ASN A 512 19.63 15.86 -17.76
N LEU A 513 19.27 16.10 -19.02
CA LEU A 513 19.52 15.19 -20.15
C LEU A 513 21.00 14.78 -20.31
N TYR A 514 21.93 15.61 -19.84
CA TYR A 514 23.35 15.25 -19.83
C TYR A 514 23.66 14.03 -18.95
N GLN A 515 22.94 13.85 -17.82
CA GLN A 515 23.09 12.67 -16.95
C GLN A 515 22.56 11.42 -17.66
N ALA A 516 21.46 11.55 -18.40
CA ALA A 516 20.91 10.47 -19.20
C ALA A 516 21.90 10.04 -20.30
N GLY A 517 22.45 11.01 -21.04
CA GLY A 517 23.47 10.78 -22.07
C GLY A 517 24.75 10.18 -21.50
N PHE A 518 25.25 10.70 -20.38
CA PHE A 518 26.44 10.19 -19.71
C PHE A 518 26.27 8.73 -19.27
N THR A 519 25.17 8.40 -18.61
CA THR A 519 24.90 7.05 -18.12
C THR A 519 24.80 6.04 -19.26
N LYS A 520 24.10 6.38 -20.35
CA LYS A 520 24.01 5.54 -21.55
C LYS A 520 25.35 5.33 -22.24
N HIS A 521 26.19 6.37 -22.28
CA HIS A 521 27.54 6.25 -22.83
C HIS A 521 28.39 5.28 -21.97
N VAL A 522 28.35 5.40 -20.65
CA VAL A 522 29.09 4.48 -19.78
C VAL A 522 28.57 3.05 -19.88
N ASP A 523 27.26 2.82 -20.00
CA ASP A 523 26.69 1.49 -20.24
C ASP A 523 27.19 0.88 -21.56
N MET A 524 27.19 1.67 -22.64
CA MET A 524 27.74 1.25 -23.94
C MET A 524 29.22 0.87 -23.82
N MET A 525 30.03 1.66 -23.11
CA MET A 525 31.43 1.36 -22.86
C MET A 525 31.60 0.05 -22.07
N CYS A 526 30.85 -0.13 -20.99
CA CYS A 526 30.89 -1.34 -20.18
C CYS A 526 30.51 -2.56 -21.02
N SER A 527 29.48 -2.45 -21.87
CA SER A 527 29.07 -3.52 -22.80
C SER A 527 30.18 -3.87 -23.80
N MET A 528 30.85 -2.88 -24.38
CA MET A 528 31.97 -3.10 -25.31
C MET A 528 33.18 -3.74 -24.62
N LEU A 529 33.49 -3.36 -23.37
CA LEU A 529 34.59 -3.95 -22.62
C LEU A 529 34.26 -5.39 -22.18
N ARG A 530 32.99 -5.68 -21.83
CA ARG A 530 32.50 -7.04 -21.60
C ARG A 530 32.67 -7.93 -22.83
N SER A 531 32.33 -7.44 -24.02
CA SER A 531 32.49 -8.22 -25.26
C SER A 531 33.96 -8.50 -25.61
N ARG A 532 34.89 -7.71 -25.07
CA ARG A 532 36.34 -7.94 -25.14
C ARG A 532 36.89 -8.82 -24.01
N GLY A 533 36.02 -9.41 -23.18
CA GLY A 533 36.39 -10.33 -22.10
C GLY A 533 36.74 -9.66 -20.77
N GLN A 534 36.54 -8.35 -20.61
CA GLN A 534 36.75 -7.69 -19.32
C GLN A 534 35.52 -7.82 -18.41
N LYS A 535 35.73 -8.10 -17.12
CA LYS A 535 34.65 -8.04 -16.12
C LYS A 535 34.22 -6.58 -15.94
N LYS A 536 32.98 -6.24 -16.30
CA LYS A 536 32.36 -4.94 -16.04
C LYS A 536 30.94 -5.12 -15.53
N GLN A 537 30.69 -4.69 -14.30
CA GLN A 537 29.38 -4.61 -13.68
C GLN A 537 28.95 -3.15 -13.63
N LEU A 538 27.68 -2.88 -13.96
CA LEU A 538 27.13 -1.53 -13.92
C LEU A 538 25.84 -1.52 -13.09
N ILE A 539 25.84 -0.69 -12.05
CA ILE A 539 24.69 -0.40 -11.21
C ILE A 539 24.34 1.08 -11.38
N VAL A 540 23.09 1.37 -11.68
CA VAL A 540 22.58 2.75 -11.74
C VAL A 540 21.69 3.00 -10.53
N VAL A 541 21.95 4.09 -9.81
CA VAL A 541 21.22 4.49 -8.60
C VAL A 541 20.56 5.84 -8.87
N ALA A 542 19.24 5.86 -8.93
CA ALA A 542 18.48 7.11 -8.96
C ALA A 542 18.15 7.57 -7.55
N VAL A 543 18.63 8.76 -7.20
CA VAL A 543 18.51 9.32 -5.84
C VAL A 543 17.42 10.37 -5.67
N SER A 544 16.73 10.70 -6.76
CA SER A 544 15.57 11.59 -6.77
C SER A 544 14.48 10.89 -7.58
N SER A 545 14.13 11.40 -8.77
CA SER A 545 13.14 10.77 -9.65
C SER A 545 13.47 9.30 -9.93
N PRO A 546 12.56 8.37 -9.58
CA PRO A 546 12.76 6.96 -9.89
C PRO A 546 12.47 6.65 -11.36
N TYR A 547 12.07 7.66 -12.15
CA TYR A 547 11.69 7.53 -13.55
C TYR A 547 12.86 7.74 -14.52
N ASP A 548 14.06 8.09 -14.02
CA ASP A 548 15.25 8.35 -14.84
C ASP A 548 15.56 7.21 -15.82
N PHE A 549 15.49 5.96 -15.33
CA PHE A 549 15.70 4.77 -16.15
C PHE A 549 14.67 3.67 -15.90
N ALA A 550 13.55 3.94 -15.20
CA ALA A 550 12.54 2.93 -14.89
C ALA A 550 12.09 2.13 -16.13
N MET A 551 11.86 2.84 -17.24
CA MET A 551 11.39 2.24 -18.50
C MET A 551 12.52 1.79 -19.44
N ASP A 552 13.76 2.24 -19.21
CA ASP A 552 14.89 1.90 -20.06
C ASP A 552 15.48 0.54 -19.65
N LYS A 553 15.13 -0.50 -20.42
CA LYS A 553 15.56 -1.87 -20.15
C LYS A 553 17.03 -2.13 -20.52
N SER A 554 17.75 -1.19 -21.14
CA SER A 554 19.18 -1.38 -21.46
C SER A 554 20.01 -1.49 -20.18
N ILE A 555 19.72 -0.65 -19.19
CA ILE A 555 20.37 -0.65 -17.88
C ILE A 555 20.00 -1.92 -17.10
N GLY A 556 20.99 -2.78 -16.81
CA GLY A 556 20.79 -4.11 -16.21
C GLY A 556 20.36 -4.09 -14.73
N THR A 557 21.03 -3.30 -13.91
CA THR A 557 20.76 -3.17 -12.47
C THR A 557 20.43 -1.71 -12.13
N TYR A 558 19.24 -1.48 -11.57
CA TYR A 558 18.70 -0.14 -11.31
C TYR A 558 18.02 -0.09 -9.93
N ILE A 559 18.49 0.84 -9.09
CA ILE A 559 18.06 1.03 -7.71
C ILE A 559 17.51 2.46 -7.56
N CYS A 560 16.45 2.61 -6.77
CA CYS A 560 15.89 3.91 -6.40
C CYS A 560 15.97 4.13 -4.89
N THR A 561 16.40 5.32 -4.48
CA THR A 561 16.40 5.75 -3.07
C THR A 561 15.40 6.86 -2.78
N TYR A 562 14.87 7.53 -3.82
CA TYR A 562 13.87 8.62 -3.74
C TYR A 562 14.26 9.83 -2.88
N ASP A 563 15.51 9.86 -2.42
CA ASP A 563 16.10 10.85 -1.53
C ASP A 563 17.63 10.70 -1.58
N PHE A 564 18.34 11.81 -1.44
CA PHE A 564 19.81 11.88 -1.34
C PHE A 564 20.31 12.45 -0.01
N THR A 565 19.45 12.45 1.02
CA THR A 565 19.86 12.67 2.42
C THR A 565 20.89 11.63 2.89
N GLU A 566 21.62 11.96 3.95
CA GLU A 566 22.61 11.04 4.54
C GLU A 566 21.99 9.71 4.98
N ASN A 567 20.76 9.74 5.51
CA ASN A 567 20.04 8.54 5.95
C ASN A 567 19.66 7.63 4.76
N ALA A 568 19.22 8.21 3.64
CA ALA A 568 18.93 7.46 2.41
C ALA A 568 20.21 6.80 1.86
N MET A 569 21.32 7.53 1.85
CA MET A 569 22.62 7.00 1.42
C MET A 569 23.15 5.92 2.36
N ALA A 570 22.93 6.04 3.67
CA ALA A 570 23.29 5.00 4.63
C ALA A 570 22.45 3.72 4.45
N ALA A 571 21.15 3.85 4.16
CA ALA A 571 20.28 2.72 3.82
C ALA A 571 20.72 2.05 2.52
N LEU A 572 21.09 2.83 1.49
CA LEU A 572 21.66 2.29 0.27
C LEU A 572 22.96 1.51 0.53
N VAL A 573 23.87 1.98 1.39
CA VAL A 573 25.07 1.21 1.74
C VAL A 573 24.70 -0.14 2.34
N ARG A 574 23.77 -0.17 3.31
CA ARG A 574 23.29 -1.43 3.94
C ARG A 574 22.70 -2.38 2.91
N ALA A 575 21.91 -1.87 1.96
CA ALA A 575 21.36 -2.64 0.86
C ALA A 575 22.45 -3.21 -0.08
N LEU A 576 23.46 -2.40 -0.42
CA LEU A 576 24.54 -2.82 -1.31
C LEU A 576 25.45 -3.87 -0.68
N VAL A 577 25.68 -3.83 0.64
CA VAL A 577 26.54 -4.81 1.32
C VAL A 577 25.81 -6.08 1.76
N GLY A 578 24.47 -6.02 1.85
CA GLY A 578 23.62 -7.15 2.25
C GLY A 578 23.19 -7.12 3.72
N ASP A 579 23.42 -6.03 4.45
CA ASP A 579 23.02 -5.86 5.85
C ASP A 579 21.50 -5.61 6.00
N SER A 580 20.86 -5.09 4.96
CA SER A 580 19.41 -4.90 4.88
C SER A 580 18.88 -5.48 3.58
N ASN A 581 17.79 -6.24 3.64
CA ASN A 581 17.12 -6.75 2.46
C ASN A 581 16.12 -5.71 1.93
N PRO A 582 16.32 -5.11 0.74
CA PRO A 582 15.42 -4.06 0.24
C PRO A 582 14.04 -4.62 -0.11
N VAL A 583 12.99 -4.07 0.50
CA VAL A 583 11.60 -4.47 0.27
C VAL A 583 10.79 -3.46 -0.55
N GLY A 584 11.39 -2.29 -0.82
CA GLY A 584 10.74 -1.21 -1.53
C GLY A 584 10.29 -1.62 -2.94
N THR A 585 9.15 -1.07 -3.35
CA THR A 585 8.57 -1.26 -4.68
C THR A 585 8.25 0.08 -5.30
N MET A 586 8.49 0.22 -6.61
CA MET A 586 8.13 1.41 -7.37
C MET A 586 6.69 1.81 -7.08
N PRO A 587 6.40 3.01 -6.56
CA PRO A 587 5.04 3.43 -6.28
C PRO A 587 4.24 3.70 -7.55
N GLY A 588 2.92 3.73 -7.42
CA GLY A 588 1.99 4.17 -8.44
C GLY A 588 1.74 3.17 -9.57
N THR A 589 1.62 3.67 -10.80
CA THR A 589 1.31 2.87 -12.00
C THR A 589 2.34 1.78 -12.22
N LEU A 590 3.60 1.98 -11.86
CA LEU A 590 4.66 0.98 -11.98
C LEU A 590 4.59 -0.13 -10.92
N ARG A 591 4.08 0.17 -9.71
CA ARG A 591 3.67 -0.86 -8.72
C ARG A 591 2.60 -1.76 -9.31
N LYS A 592 1.57 -1.09 -9.83
CA LYS A 592 0.49 -1.69 -10.58
C LYS A 592 0.94 -2.14 -11.96
N SER A 593 2.22 -2.06 -12.32
CA SER A 593 2.74 -2.57 -13.59
C SER A 593 3.46 -3.91 -13.43
N LYS A 594 4.17 -4.11 -12.31
CA LYS A 594 4.48 -5.46 -11.83
C LYS A 594 3.19 -6.23 -11.51
N LYS A 595 2.14 -5.51 -11.08
CA LYS A 595 0.75 -5.96 -11.04
C LYS A 595 -0.09 -5.38 -12.20
N VAL A 596 0.44 -5.22 -13.45
CA VAL A 596 -0.38 -4.72 -14.59
C VAL A 596 -1.59 -5.62 -14.61
N LEU A 597 -2.72 -5.01 -14.25
CA LEU A 597 -4.04 -5.43 -14.65
C LEU A 597 -3.96 -5.69 -16.14
N LYS A 598 -3.72 -6.96 -16.52
CA LYS A 598 -4.23 -7.49 -17.77
C LYS A 598 -5.65 -6.94 -17.83
N SER A 599 -5.94 -6.17 -18.87
CA SER A 599 -7.23 -5.49 -19.07
C SER A 599 -8.33 -6.33 -18.46
N ARG A 600 -9.22 -5.75 -17.63
CA ARG A 600 -10.38 -6.46 -17.06
C ARG A 600 -11.28 -6.91 -18.22
N GLN A 601 -10.85 -7.94 -18.93
CA GLN A 601 -11.58 -8.60 -20.00
C GLN A 601 -12.67 -9.37 -19.29
N HIS A 602 -13.90 -8.92 -19.51
CA HIS A 602 -15.08 -9.69 -19.18
C HIS A 602 -15.18 -10.80 -20.23
N TRP A 603 -14.86 -12.03 -19.83
CA TRP A 603 -15.07 -13.18 -20.69
C TRP A 603 -16.55 -13.52 -20.71
N LEU A 604 -17.07 -13.91 -21.88
CA LEU A 604 -18.39 -14.48 -21.97
C LEU A 604 -18.41 -15.80 -21.20
N VAL A 605 -19.27 -15.88 -20.20
CA VAL A 605 -19.49 -17.08 -19.39
C VAL A 605 -20.83 -17.68 -19.79
N GLU A 606 -20.79 -18.91 -20.27
CA GLU A 606 -21.96 -19.69 -20.67
C GLU A 606 -22.28 -20.74 -19.61
N GLU A 607 -23.53 -21.19 -19.55
CA GLU A 607 -23.87 -22.41 -18.80
C GLU A 607 -23.25 -23.63 -19.48
N PHE A 608 -22.75 -24.55 -18.66
CA PHE A 608 -22.17 -25.81 -19.11
C PHE A 608 -23.26 -26.72 -19.65
N ASP A 609 -23.04 -27.24 -20.86
CA ASP A 609 -23.90 -28.24 -21.49
C ASP A 609 -23.11 -29.55 -21.66
N SER A 610 -23.62 -30.65 -21.09
CA SER A 610 -22.92 -31.95 -21.10
C SER A 610 -22.76 -32.56 -22.50
N ASN A 611 -23.63 -32.24 -23.46
CA ASN A 611 -23.50 -32.73 -24.83
C ASN A 611 -22.45 -31.92 -25.60
N ARG A 612 -22.37 -30.61 -25.34
CA ARG A 612 -21.45 -29.68 -26.01
C ARG A 612 -20.04 -29.68 -25.42
N ASP A 613 -19.92 -29.61 -24.10
CA ASP A 613 -18.71 -29.18 -23.40
C ASP A 613 -17.90 -30.33 -22.78
N ARG A 614 -18.46 -31.55 -22.71
CA ARG A 614 -17.85 -32.73 -22.06
C ARG A 614 -16.44 -33.03 -22.55
N LYS A 615 -16.23 -33.04 -23.87
CA LYS A 615 -14.90 -33.27 -24.46
C LYS A 615 -13.92 -32.16 -24.07
N GLY A 616 -14.34 -30.90 -24.18
CA GLY A 616 -13.49 -29.75 -23.85
C GLY A 616 -13.14 -29.68 -22.37
N LEU A 617 -14.04 -30.09 -21.48
CA LEU A 617 -13.77 -30.18 -20.04
C LEU A 617 -12.77 -31.29 -19.72
N ASN A 618 -12.91 -32.46 -20.34
CA ASN A 618 -11.91 -33.54 -20.19
C ASN A 618 -10.52 -33.09 -20.67
N ASP A 619 -10.44 -32.35 -21.78
CA ASP A 619 -9.16 -31.83 -22.30
C ASP A 619 -8.57 -30.77 -21.38
N LEU A 620 -9.40 -29.88 -20.80
CA LEU A 620 -9.00 -28.87 -19.81
C LEU A 620 -8.45 -29.51 -18.54
N ILE A 621 -9.12 -30.54 -17.99
CA ILE A 621 -8.66 -31.27 -16.79
C ILE A 621 -7.30 -31.91 -17.05
N ARG A 622 -7.12 -32.56 -18.21
CA ARG A 622 -5.81 -33.14 -18.60
C ARG A 622 -4.72 -32.08 -18.78
N ALA A 623 -5.07 -30.89 -19.28
CA ALA A 623 -4.12 -29.78 -19.40
C ALA A 623 -3.67 -29.28 -18.02
N VAL A 624 -4.60 -29.15 -17.07
CA VAL A 624 -4.29 -28.77 -15.69
C VAL A 624 -3.47 -29.85 -14.99
N HIS A 625 -3.84 -31.12 -15.12
CA HIS A 625 -3.06 -32.24 -14.57
C HIS A 625 -1.60 -32.23 -15.06
N ARG A 626 -1.38 -32.06 -16.38
CA ARG A 626 -0.02 -31.97 -16.96
C ARG A 626 0.81 -30.79 -16.45
N ALA A 627 0.16 -29.73 -15.98
CA ALA A 627 0.80 -28.53 -15.47
C ALA A 627 0.88 -28.48 -13.94
N SER A 628 0.35 -29.48 -13.24
CA SER A 628 0.31 -29.55 -11.78
C SER A 628 1.37 -30.52 -11.25
N ASP A 629 1.85 -30.27 -10.03
CA ASP A 629 2.83 -31.14 -9.34
C ASP A 629 2.28 -32.53 -8.99
N GLN A 630 3.13 -33.37 -8.38
CA GLN A 630 2.81 -34.76 -8.03
C GLN A 630 1.61 -34.93 -7.09
N ASP A 631 1.15 -33.87 -6.40
CA ASP A 631 0.08 -33.95 -5.40
C ASP A 631 -1.33 -33.91 -6.00
N PHE A 632 -1.47 -33.53 -7.29
CA PHE A 632 -2.74 -33.53 -8.05
C PHE A 632 -2.93 -34.78 -8.92
N ARG A 633 -2.34 -35.92 -8.54
CA ARG A 633 -2.47 -37.20 -9.31
C ARG A 633 -3.91 -37.64 -9.55
N TYR A 634 -4.83 -37.33 -8.64
CA TYR A 634 -6.26 -37.64 -8.77
C TYR A 634 -6.94 -36.90 -9.94
N LEU A 635 -6.36 -35.80 -10.45
CA LEU A 635 -6.86 -35.16 -11.67
C LEU A 635 -6.65 -36.03 -12.92
N GLN A 636 -5.73 -37.01 -12.88
CA GLN A 636 -5.49 -37.93 -13.99
C GLN A 636 -6.72 -38.79 -14.29
N THR A 637 -7.45 -39.19 -13.24
CA THR A 637 -8.63 -40.05 -13.30
C THR A 637 -9.95 -39.28 -13.25
N THR A 638 -9.88 -37.96 -13.02
CA THR A 638 -11.04 -37.08 -13.00
C THR A 638 -11.56 -36.85 -14.42
N THR A 639 -12.88 -36.98 -14.59
CA THR A 639 -13.56 -36.67 -15.85
C THR A 639 -14.64 -35.62 -15.63
N SER A 640 -15.19 -35.09 -16.71
CA SER A 640 -16.37 -34.22 -16.70
C SER A 640 -17.56 -34.84 -15.95
N ASP A 641 -17.69 -36.16 -16.00
CA ASP A 641 -18.74 -36.91 -15.31
C ASP A 641 -18.63 -36.80 -13.77
N THR A 642 -17.45 -36.49 -13.20
CA THR A 642 -17.26 -36.24 -11.76
C THR A 642 -18.09 -35.07 -11.24
N PHE A 643 -18.39 -34.08 -12.08
CA PHE A 643 -19.09 -32.86 -11.65
C PHE A 643 -20.60 -32.97 -11.72
N VAL A 644 -21.14 -33.94 -12.48
CA VAL A 644 -22.58 -34.11 -12.72
C VAL A 644 -23.09 -35.21 -11.79
N LEU A 645 -23.81 -34.86 -10.72
CA LEU A 645 -24.31 -35.82 -9.71
C LEU A 645 -25.67 -36.43 -10.10
N ASP A 646 -26.44 -35.78 -10.97
CA ASP A 646 -27.78 -36.20 -11.39
C ASP A 646 -28.74 -36.47 -10.20
N ASN A 647 -28.60 -35.72 -9.10
CA ASN A 647 -29.39 -35.89 -7.88
C ASN A 647 -30.54 -34.86 -7.81
N PRO A 648 -31.82 -35.29 -7.66
CA PRO A 648 -32.97 -34.37 -7.63
C PRO A 648 -32.98 -33.39 -6.44
N ASN A 649 -32.23 -33.69 -5.37
CA ASN A 649 -32.10 -32.81 -4.19
C ASN A 649 -31.00 -31.75 -4.34
N ILE A 650 -30.24 -31.79 -5.44
CA ILE A 650 -29.10 -30.92 -5.69
C ILE A 650 -29.35 -30.13 -6.97
N ILE A 651 -29.39 -28.80 -6.86
CA ILE A 651 -29.48 -27.93 -8.04
C ILE A 651 -28.06 -27.67 -8.54
N GLU A 652 -27.76 -28.16 -9.74
CA GLU A 652 -26.47 -28.01 -10.38
C GLU A 652 -26.52 -26.89 -11.42
N THR A 653 -25.62 -25.92 -11.31
CA THR A 653 -25.52 -24.84 -12.32
C THR A 653 -24.05 -24.54 -12.60
N HIS A 654 -23.48 -25.23 -13.57
CA HIS A 654 -22.06 -25.11 -13.89
C HIS A 654 -21.85 -24.12 -15.02
N PHE A 655 -20.67 -23.52 -15.09
CA PHE A 655 -20.36 -22.50 -16.10
C PHE A 655 -19.01 -22.74 -16.77
N VAL A 656 -18.91 -22.29 -18.02
CA VAL A 656 -17.70 -22.40 -18.84
C VAL A 656 -17.35 -21.08 -19.51
N VAL A 657 -16.05 -20.92 -19.78
CA VAL A 657 -15.54 -19.96 -20.76
C VAL A 657 -14.99 -20.76 -21.92
N ARG A 658 -15.55 -20.57 -23.11
CA ARG A 658 -15.30 -21.37 -24.30
C ARG A 658 -14.89 -20.50 -25.47
N ASN A 659 -13.99 -21.00 -26.30
CA ASN A 659 -13.78 -20.46 -27.64
C ASN A 659 -14.86 -21.01 -28.57
N SER A 660 -15.75 -20.14 -29.05
CA SER A 660 -16.90 -20.53 -29.88
C SER A 660 -16.50 -21.20 -31.20
N SER A 661 -15.32 -20.89 -31.74
CA SER A 661 -14.85 -21.40 -33.03
C SER A 661 -14.18 -22.76 -32.91
N THR A 662 -13.39 -22.98 -31.85
CA THR A 662 -12.64 -24.24 -31.67
C THR A 662 -13.30 -25.22 -30.71
N GLN A 663 -14.35 -24.78 -29.98
CA GLN A 663 -14.98 -25.52 -28.88
C GLN A 663 -14.03 -25.82 -27.71
N ALA A 664 -12.83 -25.24 -27.68
CA ALA A 664 -11.90 -25.40 -26.56
C ALA A 664 -12.40 -24.63 -25.33
N LEU A 665 -12.40 -25.29 -24.17
CA LEU A 665 -12.69 -24.62 -22.90
C LEU A 665 -11.43 -23.99 -22.33
N TYR A 666 -11.51 -22.72 -21.96
CA TYR A 666 -10.43 -22.01 -21.26
C TYR A 666 -10.65 -21.94 -19.75
N GLY A 667 -11.87 -22.19 -19.29
CA GLY A 667 -12.13 -22.39 -17.87
C GLY A 667 -13.52 -22.98 -17.60
N PHE A 668 -13.67 -23.55 -16.41
CA PHE A 668 -14.88 -24.22 -15.93
C PHE A 668 -15.06 -23.94 -14.43
N VAL A 669 -16.29 -23.78 -13.99
CA VAL A 669 -16.65 -23.70 -12.57
C VAL A 669 -17.87 -24.57 -12.28
N ALA A 670 -17.76 -25.41 -11.25
CA ALA A 670 -18.84 -26.24 -10.76
C ALA A 670 -19.51 -25.57 -9.57
N THR A 671 -20.83 -25.45 -9.61
CA THR A 671 -21.64 -24.94 -8.50
C THR A 671 -22.83 -25.84 -8.20
N TYR A 672 -23.14 -25.95 -6.91
CA TYR A 672 -24.20 -26.79 -6.38
C TYR A 672 -25.01 -25.96 -5.38
N PHE A 673 -26.32 -26.12 -5.36
CA PHE A 673 -27.19 -25.56 -4.33
C PHE A 673 -27.98 -26.68 -3.69
N ILE A 674 -27.79 -26.86 -2.38
CA ILE A 674 -28.36 -27.95 -1.60
C ILE A 674 -29.00 -27.36 -0.35
N GLN A 675 -30.31 -27.50 -0.23
CA GLN A 675 -31.13 -26.90 0.83
C GLN A 675 -30.96 -25.38 0.94
N ASN A 676 -30.04 -24.93 1.79
CA ASN A 676 -29.74 -23.51 2.07
C ASN A 676 -28.26 -23.16 1.90
N VAL A 677 -27.45 -24.06 1.35
CA VAL A 677 -26.01 -23.88 1.13
C VAL A 677 -25.73 -23.81 -0.37
N GLY A 678 -25.11 -22.72 -0.80
CA GLY A 678 -24.55 -22.60 -2.15
C GLY A 678 -23.06 -22.97 -2.14
N ILE A 679 -22.65 -23.89 -2.98
CA ILE A 679 -21.30 -24.47 -2.97
C ILE A 679 -20.60 -24.15 -4.29
N LEU A 680 -19.39 -23.59 -4.21
CA LEU A 680 -18.44 -23.53 -5.32
C LEU A 680 -17.49 -24.72 -5.19
N GLY A 681 -17.79 -25.80 -5.92
CA GLY A 681 -17.12 -27.09 -5.76
C GLY A 681 -15.80 -27.23 -6.53
N ALA A 682 -15.65 -26.51 -7.65
CA ALA A 682 -14.39 -26.47 -8.40
C ALA A 682 -14.29 -25.22 -9.26
N LEU A 683 -13.08 -24.67 -9.41
CA LEU A 683 -12.76 -23.62 -10.36
C LEU A 683 -11.47 -23.99 -11.10
N ILE A 684 -11.58 -24.24 -12.41
CA ILE A 684 -10.49 -24.75 -13.24
C ILE A 684 -10.26 -23.78 -14.39
N VAL A 685 -9.02 -23.37 -14.60
CA VAL A 685 -8.62 -22.47 -15.70
C VAL A 685 -7.41 -23.06 -16.41
N ASP A 686 -7.44 -23.02 -17.74
CA ASP A 686 -6.35 -23.51 -18.58
C ASP A 686 -5.03 -22.83 -18.16
N PRO A 687 -3.97 -23.58 -17.83
CA PRO A 687 -2.70 -23.04 -17.34
C PRO A 687 -2.10 -21.96 -18.26
N THR A 688 -2.23 -22.13 -19.58
CA THR A 688 -1.71 -21.19 -20.60
C THR A 688 -2.57 -19.93 -20.72
N LYS A 689 -3.79 -19.94 -20.18
CA LYS A 689 -4.76 -18.83 -20.21
C LYS A 689 -4.96 -18.20 -18.83
N ARG A 690 -4.21 -18.62 -17.80
CA ARG A 690 -4.22 -17.99 -16.49
C ARG A 690 -3.81 -16.51 -16.57
N ASN A 691 -4.22 -15.76 -15.57
CA ASN A 691 -4.09 -14.30 -15.49
C ASN A 691 -4.92 -13.51 -16.52
N LEU A 692 -5.68 -14.14 -17.44
CA LEU A 692 -6.54 -13.42 -18.40
C LEU A 692 -7.92 -13.01 -17.85
N SER A 693 -8.15 -13.00 -16.53
CA SER A 693 -9.46 -12.72 -15.90
C SER A 693 -10.58 -13.76 -16.16
N ILE A 694 -10.25 -14.92 -16.73
CA ILE A 694 -11.20 -16.03 -16.95
C ILE A 694 -11.76 -16.54 -15.62
N GLY A 695 -10.88 -16.88 -14.67
CA GLY A 695 -11.29 -17.37 -13.35
C GLY A 695 -12.18 -16.37 -12.59
N ARG A 696 -11.90 -15.07 -12.72
CA ARG A 696 -12.72 -14.01 -12.10
C ARG A 696 -14.10 -13.90 -12.76
N SER A 697 -14.18 -14.05 -14.08
CA SER A 697 -15.45 -14.01 -14.81
C SER A 697 -16.33 -15.20 -14.41
N LEU A 698 -15.75 -16.40 -14.36
CA LEU A 698 -16.41 -17.63 -13.91
C LEU A 698 -16.88 -17.52 -12.46
N HIS A 699 -16.00 -17.11 -11.56
CA HIS A 699 -16.30 -16.94 -10.12
C HIS A 699 -17.43 -15.94 -9.88
N ARG A 700 -17.42 -14.78 -10.55
CA ARG A 700 -18.50 -13.78 -10.41
C ARG A 700 -19.84 -14.32 -10.91
N ARG A 701 -19.86 -15.02 -12.05
CA ARG A 701 -21.09 -15.64 -12.58
C ARG A 701 -21.61 -16.73 -11.65
N ALA A 702 -20.71 -17.58 -11.14
CA ALA A 702 -21.01 -18.62 -10.17
C ALA A 702 -21.64 -18.05 -8.89
N LEU A 703 -20.99 -17.08 -8.25
CA LEU A 703 -21.51 -16.45 -7.03
C LEU A 703 -22.85 -15.78 -7.24
N ARG A 704 -23.02 -15.05 -8.35
CA ARG A 704 -24.31 -14.43 -8.70
C ARG A 704 -25.41 -15.47 -8.88
N SER A 705 -25.10 -16.62 -9.47
CA SER A 705 -26.06 -17.72 -9.63
C SER A 705 -26.45 -18.33 -8.29
N LEU A 706 -25.48 -18.54 -7.40
CA LEU A 706 -25.72 -19.09 -6.07
C LEU A 706 -26.52 -18.13 -5.19
N THR A 707 -26.14 -16.84 -5.16
CA THR A 707 -26.83 -15.85 -4.30
C THR A 707 -28.24 -15.50 -4.78
N GLN A 708 -28.58 -15.80 -6.04
CA GLN A 708 -29.94 -15.67 -6.56
C GLN A 708 -30.87 -16.82 -6.16
N GLN A 709 -30.33 -17.93 -5.64
CA GLN A 709 -31.16 -19.06 -5.17
C GLN A 709 -31.97 -18.66 -3.93
N ARG A 710 -33.27 -18.97 -3.95
CA ARG A 710 -34.17 -18.64 -2.84
C ARG A 710 -33.80 -19.48 -1.61
N GLY A 711 -33.67 -18.82 -0.46
CA GLY A 711 -33.41 -19.50 0.82
C GLY A 711 -31.93 -19.79 1.10
N ILE A 712 -31.00 -19.27 0.30
CA ILE A 712 -29.57 -19.37 0.60
C ILE A 712 -29.23 -18.68 1.92
N LYS A 713 -28.52 -19.38 2.81
CA LYS A 713 -28.05 -18.87 4.11
C LYS A 713 -26.53 -18.81 4.20
N LYS A 714 -25.83 -19.63 3.43
CA LYS A 714 -24.37 -19.74 3.45
C LYS A 714 -23.83 -20.03 2.05
N VAL A 715 -22.64 -19.52 1.76
CA VAL A 715 -21.87 -19.86 0.57
C VAL A 715 -20.57 -20.55 1.01
N GLN A 716 -20.27 -21.69 0.41
CA GLN A 716 -19.13 -22.55 0.75
C GLN A 716 -18.17 -22.67 -0.44
N LEU A 717 -16.87 -22.63 -0.16
CA LEU A 717 -15.80 -22.93 -1.09
C LEU A 717 -15.23 -24.32 -0.77
N GLY A 718 -15.34 -25.23 -1.73
CA GLY A 718 -15.05 -26.65 -1.54
C GLY A 718 -16.32 -27.48 -1.35
N SER A 719 -16.28 -28.74 -1.78
CA SER A 719 -17.41 -29.68 -1.66
C SER A 719 -16.95 -31.03 -1.12
N SER A 720 -17.77 -31.61 -0.25
CA SER A 720 -17.64 -33.00 0.19
C SER A 720 -18.35 -33.98 -0.73
N PHE A 721 -19.21 -33.51 -1.64
CA PHE A 721 -19.89 -34.31 -2.66
C PHE A 721 -20.28 -33.43 -3.87
N PRO A 722 -19.56 -33.51 -5.00
CA PRO A 722 -18.42 -34.39 -5.27
C PRO A 722 -17.15 -33.95 -4.52
N ALA A 723 -16.37 -34.91 -4.04
CA ALA A 723 -15.18 -34.71 -3.21
C ALA A 723 -13.89 -34.57 -4.05
N LEU A 724 -13.91 -33.69 -5.06
CA LEU A 724 -12.69 -33.38 -5.82
C LEU A 724 -11.79 -32.39 -5.09
N PHE A 725 -12.35 -31.23 -4.73
CA PHE A 725 -11.70 -30.22 -3.91
C PHE A 725 -12.54 -30.01 -2.66
N LEU A 726 -12.07 -30.52 -1.52
CA LEU A 726 -12.74 -30.31 -0.23
C LEU A 726 -12.67 -28.83 0.22
N GLY A 727 -11.77 -28.06 -0.38
CA GLY A 727 -11.51 -26.65 -0.09
C GLY A 727 -10.33 -26.15 -0.95
N ILE A 728 -9.64 -25.10 -0.49
CA ILE A 728 -8.39 -24.63 -1.11
C ILE A 728 -7.25 -25.58 -0.73
N PRO A 729 -6.52 -26.21 -1.67
CA PRO A 729 -5.37 -27.07 -1.37
C PRO A 729 -4.21 -26.31 -0.69
N LEU A 730 -3.47 -26.97 0.21
CA LEU A 730 -2.44 -26.36 1.08
C LEU A 730 -0.96 -26.50 0.64
N ASP A 731 -0.65 -26.90 -0.61
CA ASP A 731 0.74 -27.16 -1.03
C ASP A 731 1.43 -26.00 -1.81
N ILE A 732 2.51 -25.51 -1.16
CA ILE A 732 3.71 -24.67 -1.48
C ILE A 732 3.67 -23.51 -2.53
N GLU A 733 2.62 -23.30 -3.34
CA GLU A 733 2.36 -22.00 -4.02
C GLU A 733 1.21 -21.20 -3.35
N VAL A 734 0.94 -21.53 -2.08
CA VAL A 734 -0.28 -21.23 -1.30
C VAL A 734 -0.52 -19.75 -1.04
N THR A 735 0.47 -18.87 -1.22
CA THR A 735 0.22 -17.44 -1.15
C THR A 735 -0.72 -16.99 -2.27
N THR A 736 -0.58 -17.48 -3.51
CA THR A 736 -1.32 -16.89 -4.64
C THR A 736 -2.80 -17.23 -4.70
N THR A 737 -3.21 -18.48 -4.41
CA THR A 737 -4.61 -18.93 -4.61
C THR A 737 -5.52 -18.51 -3.46
N LYS A 738 -5.05 -18.63 -2.20
CA LYS A 738 -5.78 -18.12 -1.03
C LYS A 738 -5.90 -16.61 -1.09
N GLU A 739 -4.82 -15.90 -1.45
CA GLU A 739 -4.88 -14.46 -1.72
C GLU A 739 -5.84 -14.15 -2.88
N TRP A 740 -5.91 -14.97 -3.92
CA TRP A 740 -6.84 -14.74 -5.03
C TRP A 740 -8.31 -14.80 -4.58
N PHE A 741 -8.68 -15.79 -3.77
CA PHE A 741 -10.03 -15.88 -3.21
C PHE A 741 -10.31 -14.75 -2.21
N SER A 742 -9.35 -14.39 -1.37
CA SER A 742 -9.47 -13.24 -0.45
C SER A 742 -9.67 -11.93 -1.21
N ASN A 743 -8.87 -11.67 -2.24
CA ASN A 743 -9.01 -10.51 -3.14
C ASN A 743 -10.30 -10.56 -3.98
N SER A 744 -10.97 -11.71 -4.06
CA SER A 744 -12.24 -11.91 -4.75
C SER A 744 -13.45 -11.86 -3.81
N GLY A 745 -13.25 -11.45 -2.55
CA GLY A 745 -14.31 -11.16 -1.58
C GLY A 745 -14.61 -12.27 -0.57
N TRP A 746 -13.84 -13.37 -0.56
CA TRP A 746 -13.98 -14.41 0.48
C TRP A 746 -13.25 -14.00 1.76
N ASP A 747 -13.89 -14.21 2.91
CA ASP A 747 -13.20 -14.16 4.20
C ASP A 747 -12.49 -15.50 4.44
N THR A 748 -11.16 -15.45 4.42
CA THR A 748 -10.27 -16.60 4.51
C THR A 748 -9.61 -16.75 5.90
N GLN A 749 -10.06 -15.97 6.90
CA GLN A 749 -9.43 -15.89 8.23
C GLN A 749 -9.64 -17.14 9.07
N PHE A 750 -10.80 -17.80 8.94
CA PHE A 750 -11.18 -18.95 9.77
C PHE A 750 -11.56 -20.18 8.91
N PRO A 751 -10.60 -20.79 8.20
CA PRO A 751 -10.86 -21.98 7.40
C PRO A 751 -11.05 -23.21 8.30
N ARG A 752 -11.87 -24.16 7.83
CA ARG A 752 -11.96 -25.51 8.40
C ARG A 752 -11.00 -26.43 7.65
N ARG A 753 -10.16 -27.18 8.35
CA ARG A 753 -9.16 -28.04 7.70
C ARG A 753 -9.75 -29.41 7.41
N LEU A 754 -9.64 -29.86 6.17
CA LEU A 754 -10.13 -31.16 5.72
C LEU A 754 -9.00 -31.97 5.08
N THR A 755 -8.85 -33.23 5.50
CA THR A 755 -7.72 -34.07 5.11
C THR A 755 -8.20 -35.36 4.45
N ASN A 756 -7.61 -35.70 3.31
CA ASN A 756 -7.65 -37.03 2.75
C ASN A 756 -6.43 -37.80 3.23
N MET A 757 -6.61 -39.06 3.65
CA MET A 757 -5.57 -39.93 4.16
C MET A 757 -5.56 -41.26 3.42
N VAL A 758 -4.44 -42.00 3.46
CA VAL A 758 -4.29 -43.25 2.73
C VAL A 758 -3.48 -44.29 3.51
N ILE A 759 -3.89 -45.56 3.43
CA ILE A 759 -3.05 -46.71 3.72
C ILE A 759 -2.48 -47.21 2.39
N GLN A 760 -1.15 -47.09 2.23
CA GLN A 760 -0.45 -47.42 0.97
C GLN A 760 -0.35 -48.92 0.70
N ASP A 761 -0.33 -49.76 1.74
CA ASP A 761 -0.32 -51.22 1.62
C ASP A 761 -1.28 -51.82 2.66
N LEU A 762 -2.53 -52.02 2.25
CA LEU A 762 -3.56 -52.59 3.11
C LEU A 762 -3.32 -54.10 3.37
N SER A 763 -2.58 -54.76 2.49
CA SER A 763 -2.29 -56.19 2.63
C SER A 763 -1.34 -56.47 3.80
N ALA A 764 -0.31 -55.62 3.94
CA ALA A 764 0.64 -55.66 5.06
C ALA A 764 0.12 -55.01 6.35
N TRP A 765 -0.96 -54.22 6.27
CA TRP A 765 -1.52 -53.52 7.43
C TRP A 765 -2.10 -54.46 8.50
N TYR A 766 -1.84 -54.14 9.77
CA TYR A 766 -2.38 -54.78 10.96
C TYR A 766 -2.92 -53.72 11.95
N ALA A 767 -3.91 -54.11 12.75
CA ALA A 767 -4.50 -53.21 13.74
C ALA A 767 -3.47 -52.87 14.84
N PRO A 768 -3.40 -51.61 15.32
CA PRO A 768 -2.52 -51.23 16.42
C PRO A 768 -2.75 -52.08 17.68
N GLU A 769 -1.66 -52.40 18.37
CA GLU A 769 -1.70 -53.19 19.60
C GLU A 769 -2.53 -52.48 20.68
N GLY A 770 -3.39 -53.21 21.39
CA GLY A 770 -4.24 -52.63 22.45
C GLY A 770 -5.55 -52.00 21.96
N LEU A 771 -5.67 -51.59 20.68
CA LEU A 771 -6.86 -50.86 20.20
C LEU A 771 -8.14 -51.68 20.32
N SER A 772 -8.09 -52.98 19.97
CA SER A 772 -9.26 -53.87 20.07
C SER A 772 -9.68 -54.07 21.54
N GLN A 773 -8.73 -54.19 22.47
CA GLN A 773 -9.04 -54.29 23.89
C GLN A 773 -9.63 -52.98 24.44
N SER A 774 -9.13 -51.82 24.00
CA SER A 774 -9.64 -50.51 24.40
C SER A 774 -11.08 -50.29 23.94
N ILE A 775 -11.41 -50.66 22.69
CA ILE A 775 -12.77 -50.63 22.16
C ILE A 775 -13.71 -51.52 22.98
N GLN A 776 -13.26 -52.73 23.31
CA GLN A 776 -14.05 -53.67 24.09
C GLN A 776 -14.29 -53.17 25.53
N ARG A 777 -13.28 -52.57 26.17
CA ARG A 777 -13.41 -51.96 27.51
C ARG A 777 -14.37 -50.76 27.53
N ALA A 778 -14.48 -50.05 26.41
CA ALA A 778 -15.38 -48.90 26.27
C ALA A 778 -16.84 -49.30 25.98
N ASN A 779 -17.16 -50.60 25.88
CA ASN A 779 -18.49 -51.12 25.56
C ASN A 779 -19.09 -50.53 24.27
N ILE A 780 -18.25 -50.30 23.25
CA ILE A 780 -18.68 -49.81 21.93
C ILE A 780 -18.90 -51.02 21.02
N SER A 781 -20.08 -51.10 20.39
CA SER A 781 -20.42 -52.14 19.41
C SER A 781 -20.42 -51.57 17.99
N PHE A 782 -20.09 -52.39 17.00
CA PHE A 782 -20.05 -52.01 15.59
C PHE A 782 -20.88 -52.98 14.75
N ASP A 783 -21.72 -52.45 13.88
CA ASP A 783 -22.42 -53.24 12.86
C ASP A 783 -22.34 -52.58 11.48
N LEU A 784 -22.50 -53.41 10.44
CA LEU A 784 -22.45 -53.01 9.04
C LEU A 784 -23.84 -53.19 8.43
N ILE A 785 -24.38 -52.13 7.86
CA ILE A 785 -25.70 -52.14 7.20
C ILE A 785 -25.58 -51.82 5.70
N TYR A 786 -26.60 -52.23 4.96
CA TYR A 786 -26.75 -52.03 3.53
C TYR A 786 -28.19 -51.64 3.22
N GLY A 787 -28.38 -50.85 2.17
CA GLY A 787 -29.72 -50.51 1.67
C GLY A 787 -30.46 -49.46 2.49
N VAL A 788 -31.35 -48.74 1.81
CA VAL A 788 -32.11 -47.61 2.37
C VAL A 788 -32.99 -48.03 3.56
N GLU A 789 -33.57 -49.24 3.52
CA GLU A 789 -34.48 -49.77 4.55
C GLU A 789 -33.85 -49.86 5.95
N SER A 790 -32.52 -49.99 6.04
CA SER A 790 -31.79 -50.07 7.32
C SER A 790 -31.15 -48.74 7.73
N GLY A 791 -31.34 -47.68 6.93
CA GLY A 791 -30.57 -46.44 6.99
C GLY A 791 -31.18 -45.32 7.84
N ASP A 792 -32.44 -45.40 8.27
CA ASP A 792 -33.16 -44.27 8.90
C ASP A 792 -32.43 -43.65 10.10
N THR A 793 -31.89 -44.50 10.99
CA THR A 793 -31.14 -44.04 12.15
C THR A 793 -29.85 -43.31 11.77
N VAL A 794 -29.20 -43.75 10.69
CA VAL A 794 -27.99 -43.12 10.15
C VAL A 794 -28.33 -41.79 9.50
N MET A 795 -29.37 -41.76 8.67
CA MET A 795 -29.82 -40.53 8.00
C MET A 795 -30.23 -39.47 9.01
N HIS A 796 -30.87 -39.85 10.12
CA HIS A 796 -31.18 -38.92 11.21
C HIS A 796 -29.91 -38.38 11.90
N HIS A 797 -28.95 -39.26 12.20
CA HIS A 797 -27.69 -38.86 12.83
C HIS A 797 -26.85 -37.94 11.93
N VAL A 798 -26.72 -38.26 10.64
CA VAL A 798 -25.98 -37.46 9.66
C VAL A 798 -26.64 -36.10 9.46
N ARG A 799 -27.98 -36.05 9.35
CA ARG A 799 -28.73 -34.77 9.24
C ARG A 799 -28.49 -33.86 10.44
N THR A 800 -28.24 -34.43 11.61
CA THR A 800 -28.05 -33.68 12.85
C THR A 800 -26.63 -33.13 13.00
N HIS A 801 -25.62 -33.83 12.45
CA HIS A 801 -24.21 -33.56 12.74
C HIS A 801 -23.34 -33.24 11.51
N ALA A 802 -23.90 -33.24 10.30
CA ALA A 802 -23.16 -33.00 9.05
C ALA A 802 -23.86 -31.98 8.14
N ASN A 803 -23.13 -31.49 7.15
CA ASN A 803 -23.65 -30.57 6.15
C ASN A 803 -24.61 -31.28 5.16
N PRO A 804 -25.50 -30.54 4.46
CA PRO A 804 -26.46 -31.14 3.53
C PRO A 804 -25.86 -32.00 2.41
N GLU A 805 -24.72 -31.62 1.84
CA GLU A 805 -24.03 -32.39 0.77
C GLU A 805 -23.59 -33.78 1.24
N VAL A 806 -23.27 -33.89 2.53
CA VAL A 806 -22.85 -35.12 3.18
C VAL A 806 -24.04 -36.05 3.36
N LEU A 807 -25.19 -35.48 3.74
CA LEU A 807 -26.43 -36.23 3.85
C LEU A 807 -26.81 -36.85 2.50
N GLU A 808 -26.63 -36.12 1.40
CA GLU A 808 -26.85 -36.66 0.05
C GLU A 808 -25.83 -37.74 -0.33
N LEU A 809 -24.55 -37.60 0.07
CA LEU A 809 -23.55 -38.65 -0.11
C LEU A 809 -23.93 -39.94 0.63
N TYR A 810 -24.37 -39.84 1.88
CA TYR A 810 -24.87 -40.96 2.68
C TYR A 810 -26.10 -41.62 2.06
N ARG A 811 -27.04 -40.82 1.52
CA ARG A 811 -28.21 -41.34 0.80
C ARG A 811 -27.78 -42.13 -0.44
N THR A 812 -26.89 -41.55 -1.24
CA THR A 812 -26.38 -42.18 -2.47
C THR A 812 -25.64 -43.50 -2.15
N ALA A 813 -24.89 -43.54 -1.05
CA ALA A 813 -24.23 -44.76 -0.57
C ALA A 813 -25.23 -45.84 -0.13
N LEU A 814 -26.36 -45.46 0.49
CA LEU A 814 -27.42 -46.40 0.88
C LEU A 814 -28.21 -46.94 -0.31
N GLU A 815 -28.41 -46.12 -1.35
CA GLU A 815 -29.02 -46.54 -2.62
C GLU A 815 -28.12 -47.55 -3.36
N GLU A 816 -26.79 -47.32 -3.34
CA GLU A 816 -25.78 -48.21 -3.92
C GLU A 816 -25.38 -49.37 -2.97
N SER A 817 -26.38 -50.15 -2.55
CA SER A 817 -26.23 -51.25 -1.58
C SER A 817 -25.31 -52.41 -2.02
N LYS A 818 -24.93 -52.50 -3.31
CA LYS A 818 -24.06 -53.58 -3.80
C LYS A 818 -22.58 -53.24 -3.64
N ALA A 819 -22.22 -51.97 -3.82
CA ALA A 819 -20.83 -51.53 -3.74
C ALA A 819 -20.51 -50.75 -2.46
N CYS A 820 -21.52 -50.22 -1.76
CA CYS A 820 -21.34 -49.40 -0.57
C CYS A 820 -22.05 -49.99 0.65
N GLY A 821 -21.48 -49.79 1.83
CA GLY A 821 -22.09 -50.15 3.11
C GLY A 821 -21.78 -49.10 4.16
N ILE A 822 -22.50 -49.12 5.28
CA ILE A 822 -22.31 -48.16 6.37
C ILE A 822 -21.98 -48.88 7.66
N VAL A 823 -20.85 -48.51 8.27
CA VAL A 823 -20.53 -48.96 9.62
C VAL A 823 -21.07 -47.96 10.62
N ARG A 824 -21.75 -48.49 11.63
CA ARG A 824 -22.30 -47.75 12.75
C ARG A 824 -21.54 -48.13 14.02
N ALA A 825 -21.17 -47.14 14.81
CA ALA A 825 -20.69 -47.33 16.18
C ALA A 825 -21.82 -47.04 17.16
N LYS A 826 -22.09 -47.95 18.09
CA LYS A 826 -23.17 -47.81 19.07
C LYS A 826 -22.66 -47.97 20.50
N ASP A 827 -23.27 -47.24 21.43
CA ASP A 827 -23.05 -47.44 22.85
C ASP A 827 -23.74 -48.72 23.36
N ALA A 828 -23.58 -49.02 24.66
CA ALA A 828 -24.23 -50.16 25.31
C ALA A 828 -25.77 -50.08 25.29
N GLY A 829 -26.35 -48.90 25.13
CA GLY A 829 -27.79 -48.67 25.01
C GLY A 829 -28.32 -48.75 23.57
N GLY A 830 -27.46 -48.94 22.57
CA GLY A 830 -27.82 -48.98 21.16
C GLY A 830 -27.89 -47.62 20.46
N ASN A 831 -27.54 -46.53 21.14
CA ASN A 831 -27.51 -45.18 20.54
C ASN A 831 -26.32 -45.04 19.60
N LEU A 832 -26.53 -44.33 18.49
CA LEU A 832 -25.50 -44.14 17.48
C LEU A 832 -24.45 -43.09 17.92
N LEU A 833 -23.22 -43.54 18.12
CA LEU A 833 -22.07 -42.72 18.48
C LEU A 833 -21.33 -42.16 17.28
N GLY A 834 -21.40 -42.83 16.13
CA GLY A 834 -20.78 -42.37 14.91
C GLY A 834 -20.99 -43.32 13.74
N THR A 835 -20.65 -42.87 12.55
CA THR A 835 -20.87 -43.61 11.30
C THR A 835 -19.80 -43.32 10.26
N ILE A 836 -19.53 -44.28 9.36
CA ILE A 836 -18.64 -44.10 8.22
C ILE A 836 -19.15 -44.90 7.01
N ILE A 837 -18.98 -44.36 5.80
CA ILE A 837 -19.30 -45.06 4.55
C ILE A 837 -18.10 -45.91 4.14
N ILE A 838 -18.35 -47.15 3.75
CA ILE A 838 -17.36 -48.04 3.13
C ILE A 838 -17.73 -48.22 1.66
N CYS A 839 -16.76 -47.99 0.78
CA CYS A 839 -16.89 -48.22 -0.65
C CYS A 839 -15.93 -49.33 -1.08
N ARG A 840 -16.47 -50.33 -1.78
CA ARG A 840 -15.66 -51.33 -2.48
C ARG A 840 -14.81 -50.68 -3.58
N PRO A 841 -13.67 -51.30 -3.94
CA PRO A 841 -12.95 -50.93 -5.16
C PRO A 841 -13.89 -50.89 -6.37
N ASN A 842 -13.73 -49.87 -7.21
CA ASN A 842 -14.55 -49.63 -8.41
C ASN A 842 -16.04 -49.37 -8.12
N SER A 843 -16.40 -48.93 -6.91
CA SER A 843 -17.75 -48.47 -6.60
C SER A 843 -18.17 -47.31 -7.52
N PRO A 844 -19.46 -47.23 -7.92
CA PRO A 844 -19.99 -46.06 -8.65
C PRO A 844 -19.72 -44.72 -7.95
N LEU A 845 -19.62 -44.70 -6.61
CA LEU A 845 -19.28 -43.50 -5.85
C LEU A 845 -17.86 -42.99 -6.11
N ALA A 846 -16.94 -43.85 -6.57
CA ALA A 846 -15.56 -43.44 -6.90
C ALA A 846 -15.52 -42.40 -8.04
N ARG A 847 -16.55 -42.35 -8.89
CA ARG A 847 -16.75 -41.30 -9.91
C ARG A 847 -16.72 -39.89 -9.30
N TYR A 848 -17.27 -39.74 -8.09
CA TYR A 848 -17.42 -38.47 -7.38
C TYR A 848 -16.32 -38.23 -6.34
N VAL A 849 -15.45 -39.21 -6.11
CA VAL A 849 -14.31 -39.13 -5.19
C VAL A 849 -13.06 -39.63 -5.92
N PRO A 850 -12.48 -38.82 -6.83
CA PRO A 850 -11.36 -39.26 -7.69
C PRO A 850 -10.15 -39.86 -6.98
N PRO A 851 -9.80 -39.49 -5.72
CA PRO A 851 -8.78 -40.21 -4.95
C PRO A 851 -9.02 -41.72 -4.78
N LEU A 852 -10.25 -42.22 -4.98
CA LEU A 852 -10.59 -43.65 -4.97
C LEU A 852 -10.32 -44.36 -6.31
N VAL A 853 -9.91 -43.64 -7.35
CA VAL A 853 -9.70 -44.20 -8.69
C VAL A 853 -8.22 -44.21 -9.01
N SER A 854 -7.69 -45.38 -9.40
CA SER A 854 -6.30 -45.55 -9.81
C SER A 854 -6.17 -46.44 -11.06
N LEU A 855 -5.17 -46.15 -11.90
CA LEU A 855 -4.85 -46.94 -13.09
C LEU A 855 -4.09 -48.21 -12.67
N GLY A 856 -4.81 -49.24 -12.23
CA GLY A 856 -4.26 -50.59 -11.99
C GLY A 856 -4.12 -51.01 -10.52
N GLN A 857 -4.71 -50.28 -9.58
CA GLN A 857 -4.79 -50.69 -8.16
C GLN A 857 -6.23 -50.62 -7.66
N ASP A 858 -6.68 -51.65 -6.95
CA ASP A 858 -7.98 -51.68 -6.30
C ASP A 858 -7.93 -50.89 -4.98
N ILE A 859 -8.56 -49.71 -4.98
CA ILE A 859 -8.61 -48.80 -3.82
C ILE A 859 -9.97 -48.93 -3.13
N GLY A 860 -9.96 -49.31 -1.86
CA GLY A 860 -11.13 -49.24 -1.00
C GLY A 860 -11.35 -47.83 -0.46
N GLY A 861 -12.60 -47.41 -0.33
CA GLY A 861 -12.95 -46.08 0.18
C GLY A 861 -13.51 -46.15 1.59
N LEU A 862 -13.07 -45.23 2.44
CA LEU A 862 -13.68 -44.88 3.71
C LEU A 862 -14.08 -43.41 3.59
N LEU A 863 -15.36 -43.11 3.54
CA LEU A 863 -15.84 -41.76 3.24
C LEU A 863 -16.64 -41.20 4.41
N ALA A 864 -16.47 -39.91 4.64
CA ALA A 864 -17.38 -39.12 5.46
C ALA A 864 -17.60 -39.66 6.89
N PRO A 865 -16.55 -39.85 7.70
CA PRO A 865 -16.71 -40.23 9.10
C PRO A 865 -17.45 -39.14 9.88
N ILE A 866 -18.63 -39.46 10.40
CA ILE A 866 -19.42 -38.55 11.25
C ILE A 866 -19.34 -39.06 12.69
N VAL A 867 -18.59 -38.33 13.52
CA VAL A 867 -18.44 -38.60 14.95
C VAL A 867 -18.63 -37.29 15.70
N PRO A 868 -19.74 -37.11 16.44
CA PRO A 868 -19.96 -35.92 17.24
C PRO A 868 -18.90 -35.77 18.35
N PRO A 869 -18.56 -34.54 18.77
CA PRO A 869 -17.64 -34.32 19.88
C PRO A 869 -18.15 -34.97 21.18
N ALA A 870 -17.39 -35.94 21.70
CA ALA A 870 -17.69 -36.66 22.94
C ALA A 870 -16.38 -37.21 23.53
N PRO A 871 -16.31 -37.57 24.84
CA PRO A 871 -15.08 -38.06 25.47
C PRO A 871 -14.45 -39.29 24.80
N LEU A 872 -15.26 -40.11 24.10
CA LEU A 872 -14.82 -41.31 23.40
C LEU A 872 -14.74 -41.12 21.86
N SER A 873 -14.88 -39.89 21.34
CA SER A 873 -14.93 -39.63 19.89
C SER A 873 -13.71 -40.17 19.15
N THR A 874 -12.51 -40.00 19.70
CA THR A 874 -11.27 -40.55 19.14
C THR A 874 -11.33 -42.06 19.00
N LEU A 875 -11.76 -42.76 20.05
CA LEU A 875 -11.84 -44.22 20.06
C LEU A 875 -12.93 -44.72 19.10
N VAL A 876 -14.06 -44.00 19.01
CA VAL A 876 -15.13 -44.28 18.04
C VAL A 876 -14.60 -44.14 16.61
N LEU A 877 -13.90 -43.05 16.30
CA LEU A 877 -13.32 -42.81 14.97
C LEU A 877 -12.30 -43.90 14.60
N GLN A 878 -11.39 -44.26 15.51
CA GLN A 878 -10.43 -45.34 15.30
C GLN A 878 -11.12 -46.70 15.12
N GLY A 879 -12.20 -46.96 15.86
CA GLY A 879 -13.01 -48.17 15.71
C GLY A 879 -13.74 -48.24 14.36
N LEU A 880 -14.34 -47.13 13.91
CA LEU A 880 -14.97 -47.02 12.59
C LEU A 880 -13.95 -47.25 11.46
N ALA A 881 -12.77 -46.62 11.56
CA ALA A 881 -11.69 -46.81 10.60
C ALA A 881 -11.18 -48.26 10.61
N LEU A 882 -11.01 -48.88 11.78
CA LEU A 882 -10.59 -50.28 11.93
C LEU A 882 -11.56 -51.24 11.23
N MET A 883 -12.87 -51.06 11.46
CA MET A 883 -13.91 -51.87 10.81
C MET A 883 -13.93 -51.67 9.30
N GLY A 884 -13.77 -50.42 8.85
CA GLY A 884 -13.62 -50.05 7.45
C GLY A 884 -12.44 -50.72 6.75
N LEU A 885 -11.25 -50.62 7.34
CA LEU A 885 -10.02 -51.22 6.81
C LEU A 885 -10.15 -52.75 6.71
N ARG A 886 -10.76 -53.40 7.70
CA ARG A 886 -11.04 -54.85 7.67
C ARG A 886 -11.96 -55.24 6.53
N GLN A 887 -13.01 -54.44 6.27
CA GLN A 887 -13.91 -54.68 5.14
C GLN A 887 -13.21 -54.49 3.80
N ASN A 888 -12.49 -53.39 3.61
CA ASN A 888 -11.73 -53.13 2.39
C ASN A 888 -10.67 -54.23 2.13
N LYS A 889 -10.02 -54.73 3.20
CA LYS A 889 -9.10 -55.87 3.13
C LYS A 889 -9.83 -57.15 2.72
N GLY A 890 -11.04 -57.39 3.25
CA GLY A 890 -11.92 -58.48 2.83
C GLY A 890 -12.38 -58.39 1.37
N HIS A 891 -12.53 -57.17 0.84
CA HIS A 891 -12.80 -56.90 -0.58
C HIS A 891 -11.54 -56.91 -1.45
N LYS A 892 -10.39 -57.35 -0.90
CA LYS A 892 -9.09 -57.46 -1.59
C LYS A 892 -8.55 -56.13 -2.13
N ALA A 893 -8.92 -55.01 -1.52
CA ALA A 893 -8.31 -53.72 -1.84
C ALA A 893 -6.82 -53.74 -1.49
N THR A 894 -5.98 -53.21 -2.37
CA THR A 894 -4.53 -53.08 -2.12
C THR A 894 -4.22 -51.82 -1.32
N LYS A 895 -5.06 -50.79 -1.45
CA LYS A 895 -4.99 -49.52 -0.71
C LYS A 895 -6.34 -49.18 -0.11
N SER A 896 -6.34 -48.35 0.92
CA SER A 896 -7.58 -47.76 1.44
C SER A 896 -7.40 -46.26 1.60
N VAL A 897 -8.31 -45.48 1.04
CA VAL A 897 -8.32 -44.02 1.20
C VAL A 897 -9.43 -43.64 2.17
N LEU A 898 -9.09 -42.83 3.15
CA LEU A 898 -10.01 -42.21 4.08
C LEU A 898 -10.18 -40.74 3.69
N SER A 899 -11.35 -40.37 3.18
CA SER A 899 -11.63 -39.01 2.73
C SER A 899 -12.45 -38.25 3.76
N TRP A 900 -12.14 -36.95 3.87
CA TRP A 900 -12.86 -35.97 4.68
C TRP A 900 -12.73 -36.18 6.20
N VAL A 901 -11.47 -36.19 6.67
CA VAL A 901 -11.13 -36.09 8.09
C VAL A 901 -11.06 -34.62 8.48
N VAL A 902 -11.71 -34.24 9.58
CA VAL A 902 -11.88 -32.83 10.00
C VAL A 902 -10.84 -32.46 11.05
N ASP A 903 -10.19 -31.29 10.87
CA ASP A 903 -9.27 -30.65 11.81
C ASP A 903 -8.22 -31.64 12.35
N ASP A 904 -7.91 -31.65 13.66
CA ASP A 904 -6.85 -32.49 14.25
C ASP A 904 -7.25 -33.98 14.39
N ALA A 905 -8.43 -34.38 13.88
CA ALA A 905 -8.88 -35.77 13.95
C ALA A 905 -8.02 -36.74 13.10
N PHE A 906 -7.08 -36.24 12.29
CA PHE A 906 -6.13 -37.08 11.57
C PHE A 906 -5.01 -37.65 12.48
N GLU A 907 -4.64 -36.99 13.58
CA GLU A 907 -3.52 -37.46 14.43
C GLU A 907 -3.74 -38.89 14.97
N PRO A 908 -4.93 -39.24 15.51
CA PRO A 908 -5.19 -40.61 15.97
C PRO A 908 -5.24 -41.64 14.83
N LEU A 909 -5.48 -41.19 13.60
CA LEU A 909 -5.50 -42.03 12.40
C LEU A 909 -4.09 -42.26 11.86
N VAL A 910 -3.18 -41.29 11.98
CA VAL A 910 -1.74 -41.48 11.71
C VAL A 910 -1.18 -42.58 12.60
N ALA A 911 -1.60 -42.65 13.87
CA ALA A 911 -1.23 -43.76 14.77
C ALA A 911 -1.77 -45.14 14.32
N MET A 912 -2.80 -45.16 13.46
CA MET A 912 -3.27 -46.38 12.80
C MET A 912 -2.51 -46.69 11.49
N GLY A 913 -1.49 -45.91 11.13
CA GLY A 913 -0.67 -46.10 9.93
C GLY A 913 -1.17 -45.38 8.69
N PHE A 914 -2.12 -44.44 8.81
CA PHE A 914 -2.55 -43.59 7.69
C PHE A 914 -1.53 -42.50 7.40
N ASP A 915 -1.17 -42.34 6.12
CA ASP A 915 -0.42 -41.19 5.63
C ASP A 915 -1.38 -40.09 5.16
N ILE A 916 -0.98 -38.82 5.32
CA ILE A 916 -1.72 -37.69 4.74
C ILE A 916 -1.55 -37.73 3.21
N LEU A 917 -2.67 -37.79 2.49
CA LEU A 917 -2.70 -37.76 1.03
C LEU A 917 -2.84 -36.34 0.50
N GLN A 918 -3.77 -35.55 1.05
CA GLN A 918 -4.00 -34.14 0.72
C GLN A 918 -4.62 -33.41 1.90
N THR A 919 -4.35 -32.10 1.99
CA THR A 919 -4.99 -31.21 2.97
C THR A 919 -5.62 -30.02 2.26
N PHE A 920 -6.83 -29.63 2.70
CA PHE A 920 -7.61 -28.54 2.14
C PHE A 920 -8.12 -27.60 3.25
N GLU A 921 -8.36 -26.34 2.87
CA GLU A 921 -9.04 -25.33 3.68
C GLU A 921 -10.43 -25.04 3.10
N GLU A 922 -11.48 -25.56 3.75
CA GLU A 922 -12.87 -25.24 3.45
C GLU A 922 -13.22 -23.88 4.04
N ILE A 923 -13.91 -23.03 3.25
CA ILE A 923 -14.29 -21.68 3.66
C ILE A 923 -15.79 -21.52 3.53
N THR A 924 -16.42 -20.98 4.57
CA THR A 924 -17.87 -20.70 4.59
C THR A 924 -18.14 -19.26 4.96
N ASN A 925 -18.96 -18.58 4.18
CA ASN A 925 -19.24 -17.14 4.30
C ASN A 925 -20.74 -16.83 4.20
N SER A 926 -21.16 -15.66 4.69
CA SER A 926 -22.53 -15.13 4.50
C SER A 926 -22.74 -14.73 3.03
N PRO A 927 -23.91 -15.02 2.43
CA PRO A 927 -24.25 -14.57 1.07
C PRO A 927 -24.17 -13.06 0.88
N GLU A 928 -24.41 -12.27 1.94
CA GLU A 928 -24.39 -10.80 1.92
C GLU A 928 -23.02 -10.22 1.51
N MET A 929 -21.93 -10.93 1.81
CA MET A 929 -20.58 -10.51 1.43
C MET A 929 -20.37 -10.43 -0.09
N PHE A 930 -21.24 -11.07 -0.87
CA PHE A 930 -21.13 -11.15 -2.33
C PHE A 930 -22.24 -10.39 -3.07
N GLN A 931 -23.01 -9.54 -2.37
CA GLN A 931 -24.14 -8.78 -2.95
C GLN A 931 -23.80 -7.35 -3.43
N THR A 932 -22.57 -6.89 -3.24
CA THR A 932 -22.02 -5.64 -3.85
C THR A 932 -21.34 -5.92 -5.18
#